data_AF-A0A073CIN0-F1
#
_entry.id   AF-A0A073CIN0-F1
#
_cell.length_a   1.000
_cell.length_b   1.000
_cell.length_c   1.000
_cell.angle_alpha   90.00
_cell.angle_beta   90.00
_cell.angle_gamma   90.00
#
_symmetry.space_group_name_H-M   'P 1'
#
loop_
_entity.id
_entity.type
_entity.pdbx_description
1 polymer ?
#
loop_
_entity_poly.entity_id
_entity_poly.type
_entity_poly.pdbx_seq_one_letter_code
_entity_poly.pdbx_strand_id
1 'polypeptide(L)'
;MAYQNYDEIEITRKFVFGTDKPSPDNYNAHIRGKDVKPASQDYDMDTYMNSGGGRFAYPSLFPAVEKFFNGKIPDREKGYTSGEIKGILGLTSRDFWINISQYGTNIGGEDFADRCWIFGNSPFELDVTNATYYVNNGIKRIEGLKVKALADNFDFESDGRTQIINNLVFNPIVDRYRLNRGEVTINFTGSSGKPYPTYTEDNFRADQKLEANVNGSNELGYAVLLATKSGYFLNIASDKFLSYRRGVFNVIYGNPGWGDDSILSAGAVEIAGPGLLVGGAGNDTLQGGSFDDELDGGDGSDKAVYKGVKNEYDIQNLPDGSIQITDKIPFRDGKDILKNIENIVFQKALAQDIAFVIDTTSSMSDDIDEVKARASEIINIVLGEKSDSPDSVSPDETNSGGSRIAVVGYNDPGTDIFLPFTDQPDIEQRKTAALNAINSISVSGGGDFPEVVNTGLIRALSGDAGKWRPEADVRRIILFGDAPPKDDELRAQVLALASNVEAPVSGMSSPRTMSIASDIETSNITNNLAVTRFALETNAQTKIPVEIFTILIGNNTETAADFESLATATGGKALNAADSSKIVDVIIEALGTSADGGIPSAENKTVSIITPMQNIINGSPNNDVLLGYKENDSLTGLEGNDTLYGGKENDILEGGDGDDQLWGDLGQDILKGGAGNDTFFLIGNSAVLGLPEQADVITDFQPGDTIGLASGLLLDQLVFEAITLQLDGGLPSISTAIKLGNNYLAIFQGVETSTLTPNVFIGV
;
A
#
# COMPACT_ATOMS: atom_id res chain seq x y z
N MET A 1 -40.89 18.74 1.84
CA MET A 1 -40.84 18.44 3.28
C MET A 1 -39.83 17.33 3.41
N ALA A 2 -38.79 17.51 4.22
CA ALA A 2 -37.64 16.61 4.28
C ALA A 2 -38.09 15.18 4.58
N TYR A 3 -37.74 14.24 3.70
CA TYR A 3 -38.00 12.80 3.85
C TYR A 3 -37.07 12.14 4.88
N GLN A 4 -36.18 12.91 5.52
CA GLN A 4 -35.19 12.38 6.46
C GLN A 4 -35.83 12.04 7.81
N ASN A 5 -35.91 10.73 8.09
CA ASN A 5 -36.26 10.20 9.41
C ASN A 5 -35.25 9.13 9.88
N TYR A 6 -34.10 9.04 9.21
CA TYR A 6 -33.01 8.14 9.54
C TYR A 6 -31.78 9.00 9.76
N ASP A 7 -31.03 8.76 10.83
CA ASP A 7 -29.79 9.48 11.12
C ASP A 7 -28.64 8.65 10.55
N GLU A 8 -28.21 9.00 9.33
CA GLU A 8 -27.08 8.34 8.67
C GLU A 8 -25.82 8.38 9.55
N ILE A 9 -25.53 9.49 10.23
CA ILE A 9 -24.32 9.60 11.06
C ILE A 9 -24.42 8.65 12.26
N GLU A 10 -25.57 8.58 12.92
CA GLU A 10 -25.77 7.71 14.09
C GLU A 10 -25.55 6.24 13.74
N ILE A 11 -26.23 5.74 12.71
CA ILE A 11 -26.16 4.32 12.33
C ILE A 11 -24.76 3.98 11.80
N THR A 12 -24.14 4.88 11.05
CA THR A 12 -22.77 4.70 10.56
C THR A 12 -21.75 4.70 11.70
N ARG A 13 -21.87 5.60 12.69
CA ARG A 13 -21.00 5.54 13.89
C ARG A 13 -21.19 4.25 14.67
N LYS A 14 -22.41 3.73 14.80
CA LYS A 14 -22.62 2.42 15.44
C LYS A 14 -21.95 1.30 14.66
N PHE A 15 -22.02 1.34 13.33
CA PHE A 15 -21.32 0.38 12.48
C PHE A 15 -19.80 0.51 12.65
N VAL A 16 -19.25 1.70 12.41
CA VAL A 16 -17.80 1.96 12.42
C VAL A 16 -17.20 1.93 13.81
N PHE A 17 -17.86 2.35 14.87
CA PHE A 17 -17.29 2.48 16.23
C PHE A 17 -18.01 1.63 17.30
N GLY A 18 -19.10 0.94 16.96
CA GLY A 18 -19.94 0.22 17.92
C GLY A 18 -20.88 1.09 18.76
N THR A 19 -20.76 2.42 18.67
CA THR A 19 -21.53 3.40 19.44
C THR A 19 -21.83 4.64 18.60
N ASP A 20 -22.95 5.30 18.88
CA ASP A 20 -23.31 6.62 18.34
C ASP A 20 -22.51 7.78 18.95
N LYS A 21 -21.85 7.54 20.09
CA LYS A 21 -21.15 8.54 20.90
C LYS A 21 -19.69 8.13 21.15
N PRO A 22 -18.88 8.05 20.08
CA PRO A 22 -17.45 7.84 20.22
C PRO A 22 -16.80 8.95 21.05
N SER A 23 -15.73 8.61 21.77
CA SER A 23 -14.98 9.52 22.65
C SER A 23 -14.33 10.66 21.86
N PRO A 24 -14.51 11.93 22.24
CA PRO A 24 -13.88 13.02 21.49
C PRO A 24 -12.34 13.01 21.56
N ASP A 25 -11.78 12.45 22.64
CA ASP A 25 -10.36 12.63 22.98
C ASP A 25 -9.58 11.31 23.08
N ASN A 26 -10.27 10.16 23.12
CA ASN A 26 -9.63 8.84 23.24
C ASN A 26 -10.00 8.00 22.03
N TYR A 27 -9.13 8.04 21.02
CA TYR A 27 -9.33 7.33 19.76
C TYR A 27 -9.11 5.82 19.92
N ASN A 28 -8.28 5.39 20.86
CA ASN A 28 -8.12 3.96 21.16
C ASN A 28 -9.45 3.32 21.60
N ALA A 29 -10.26 4.04 22.39
CA ALA A 29 -11.59 3.58 22.79
C ALA A 29 -12.60 3.47 21.63
N HIS A 30 -12.27 3.95 20.43
CA HIS A 30 -13.08 3.75 19.23
C HIS A 30 -12.80 2.41 18.57
N ILE A 31 -11.64 1.80 18.81
CA ILE A 31 -11.32 0.49 18.27
C ILE A 31 -12.10 -0.54 19.07
N ARG A 32 -13.03 -1.18 18.38
CA ARG A 32 -13.88 -2.20 18.97
C ARG A 32 -13.27 -3.57 18.72
N GLY A 33 -13.25 -4.41 19.75
CA GLY A 33 -12.85 -5.81 19.59
C GLY A 33 -13.76 -6.56 18.60
N LYS A 34 -13.17 -7.45 17.80
CA LYS A 34 -13.81 -8.20 16.70
C LYS A 34 -15.12 -8.90 17.09
N ASP A 35 -15.20 -9.45 18.30
CA ASP A 35 -16.36 -10.21 18.77
C ASP A 35 -17.47 -9.35 19.40
N VAL A 36 -17.22 -8.06 19.58
CA VAL A 36 -18.22 -7.15 20.18
C VAL A 36 -19.18 -6.73 19.08
N LYS A 37 -20.47 -6.94 19.30
CA LYS A 37 -21.52 -6.50 18.36
C LYS A 37 -21.76 -4.99 18.47
N PRO A 38 -22.08 -4.31 17.35
CA PRO A 38 -22.57 -2.93 17.38
C PRO A 38 -23.82 -2.76 18.26
N ALA A 39 -24.00 -1.56 18.82
CA ALA A 39 -25.29 -1.16 19.37
C ALA A 39 -26.38 -1.16 18.27
N SER A 40 -27.61 -1.54 18.60
CA SER A 40 -28.73 -1.53 17.66
C SER A 40 -29.19 -0.11 17.31
N GLN A 41 -29.85 0.04 16.17
CA GLN A 41 -30.54 1.26 15.75
C GLN A 41 -32.05 1.06 15.87
N ASP A 42 -32.72 1.97 16.57
CA ASP A 42 -34.17 1.96 16.68
C ASP A 42 -34.77 2.99 15.71
N TYR A 43 -35.78 2.58 14.95
CA TYR A 43 -36.59 3.46 14.10
C TYR A 43 -38.06 3.36 14.45
N ASP A 44 -38.77 4.49 14.41
CA ASP A 44 -40.22 4.50 14.61
C ASP A 44 -40.94 3.85 13.41
N MET A 45 -41.74 2.81 13.68
CA MET A 45 -42.45 2.02 12.69
C MET A 45 -43.43 2.87 11.86
N ASP A 46 -44.18 3.77 12.51
CA ASP A 46 -45.16 4.60 11.79
C ASP A 46 -44.47 5.54 10.81
N THR A 47 -43.37 6.15 11.24
CA THR A 47 -42.56 7.03 10.42
C THR A 47 -41.93 6.27 9.25
N TYR A 48 -41.37 5.08 9.52
CA TYR A 48 -40.81 4.21 8.48
C TYR A 48 -41.86 3.81 7.43
N MET A 49 -43.07 3.45 7.85
CA MET A 49 -44.14 3.01 6.95
C MET A 49 -44.88 4.14 6.21
N ASN A 50 -44.80 5.38 6.69
CA ASN A 50 -45.51 6.52 6.08
C ASN A 50 -44.61 7.38 5.18
N SER A 51 -43.41 7.69 5.64
CA SER A 51 -42.47 8.58 4.94
C SER A 51 -41.15 7.91 4.60
N GLY A 52 -40.86 6.76 5.21
CA GLY A 52 -39.65 5.98 5.02
C GLY A 52 -39.70 4.94 3.90
N GLY A 53 -38.78 3.97 3.89
CA GLY A 53 -38.75 2.89 2.89
C GLY A 53 -39.96 1.96 2.92
N GLY A 54 -40.61 1.83 4.08
CA GLY A 54 -41.84 1.04 4.23
C GLY A 54 -43.05 1.62 3.50
N ARG A 55 -43.00 2.87 3.02
CA ARG A 55 -44.12 3.49 2.30
C ARG A 55 -44.48 2.79 0.99
N PHE A 56 -43.57 2.00 0.44
CA PHE A 56 -43.74 1.24 -0.80
C PHE A 56 -44.32 -0.17 -0.57
N ALA A 57 -44.49 -0.59 0.69
CA ALA A 57 -45.11 -1.86 1.04
C ALA A 57 -46.65 -1.80 0.93
N TYR A 58 -47.13 -1.70 -0.30
CA TYR A 58 -48.56 -1.66 -0.61
C TYR A 58 -49.22 -3.02 -0.34
N PRO A 59 -50.44 -3.07 0.24
CA PRO A 59 -51.18 -4.31 0.42
C PRO A 59 -51.34 -5.13 -0.87
N SER A 60 -51.46 -4.50 -2.05
CA SER A 60 -51.60 -5.21 -3.33
C SER A 60 -50.41 -6.10 -3.71
N LEU A 61 -49.21 -5.79 -3.23
CA LEU A 61 -47.99 -6.58 -3.47
C LEU A 61 -48.00 -7.94 -2.77
N PHE A 62 -48.84 -8.10 -1.73
CA PHE A 62 -48.92 -9.35 -0.99
C PHE A 62 -49.75 -10.37 -1.78
N PRO A 63 -49.21 -11.59 -2.05
CA PRO A 63 -49.92 -12.61 -2.81
C PRO A 63 -51.31 -12.96 -2.23
N ALA A 64 -51.49 -12.88 -0.91
CA ALA A 64 -52.77 -13.09 -0.25
C ALA A 64 -53.85 -12.07 -0.68
N VAL A 65 -53.47 -10.80 -0.85
CA VAL A 65 -54.38 -9.72 -1.25
C VAL A 65 -54.65 -9.81 -2.75
N GLU A 66 -53.62 -10.01 -3.56
CA GLU A 66 -53.76 -10.20 -5.00
C GLU A 66 -54.71 -11.36 -5.33
N LYS A 67 -54.49 -12.54 -4.73
CA LYS A 67 -55.35 -13.72 -4.91
C LYS A 67 -56.78 -13.47 -4.46
N PHE A 68 -57.00 -12.66 -3.42
CA PHE A 68 -58.35 -12.31 -2.98
C PHE A 68 -59.09 -11.46 -4.01
N PHE A 69 -58.47 -10.37 -4.47
CA PHE A 69 -59.11 -9.47 -5.43
C PHE A 69 -59.26 -10.08 -6.83
N ASN A 70 -58.34 -10.95 -7.25
CA ASN A 70 -58.40 -11.62 -8.56
C ASN A 70 -59.13 -12.98 -8.54
N GLY A 71 -59.26 -13.61 -7.38
CA GLY A 71 -59.83 -14.96 -7.23
C GLY A 71 -61.34 -15.02 -7.34
N LYS A 72 -61.88 -16.20 -7.63
CA LYS A 72 -63.33 -16.46 -7.59
C LYS A 72 -63.73 -16.90 -6.19
N ILE A 73 -64.47 -16.07 -5.48
CA ILE A 73 -64.90 -16.31 -4.10
C ILE A 73 -66.43 -16.16 -4.08
N PRO A 74 -67.19 -17.08 -3.45
CA PRO A 74 -68.64 -16.95 -3.33
C PRO A 74 -69.03 -15.69 -2.56
N ASP A 75 -70.21 -15.13 -2.86
CA ASP A 75 -70.77 -14.03 -2.09
C ASP A 75 -71.14 -14.46 -0.66
N ARG A 76 -70.80 -13.63 0.33
CA ARG A 76 -71.14 -13.84 1.73
C ARG A 76 -71.23 -12.53 2.51
N GLU A 77 -72.45 -12.18 2.92
CA GLU A 77 -72.77 -10.94 3.63
C GLU A 77 -72.04 -10.76 4.96
N LYS A 78 -71.81 -11.86 5.71
CA LYS A 78 -71.11 -11.84 7.00
C LYS A 78 -69.58 -11.71 6.88
N GLY A 79 -69.04 -11.77 5.67
CA GLY A 79 -67.61 -11.85 5.42
C GLY A 79 -67.00 -13.21 5.77
N TYR A 80 -65.72 -13.35 5.46
CA TYR A 80 -64.87 -14.50 5.71
C TYR A 80 -63.75 -14.11 6.66
N THR A 81 -63.39 -15.02 7.55
CA THR A 81 -62.19 -14.93 8.38
C THR A 81 -60.94 -15.22 7.55
N SER A 82 -59.77 -14.77 8.03
CA SER A 82 -58.47 -15.08 7.41
C SER A 82 -58.24 -16.59 7.23
N GLY A 83 -58.68 -17.42 8.18
CA GLY A 83 -58.56 -18.88 8.08
C GLY A 83 -59.40 -19.49 6.96
N GLU A 84 -60.63 -19.01 6.78
CA GLU A 84 -61.51 -19.48 5.70
C GLU A 84 -60.98 -19.06 4.32
N ILE A 85 -60.52 -17.80 4.17
CA ILE A 85 -59.92 -17.32 2.91
C ILE A 85 -58.65 -18.08 2.57
N LYS A 86 -57.81 -18.40 3.58
CA LYS A 86 -56.63 -19.26 3.37
C LYS A 86 -57.02 -20.61 2.75
N GLY A 87 -58.09 -21.24 3.25
CA GLY A 87 -58.59 -22.50 2.69
C GLY A 87 -59.15 -22.36 1.27
N ILE A 88 -59.96 -21.32 1.01
CA ILE A 88 -60.62 -21.09 -0.29
C ILE A 88 -59.59 -20.80 -1.40
N LEU A 89 -58.59 -19.98 -1.11
CA LEU A 89 -57.60 -19.53 -2.09
C LEU A 89 -56.30 -20.35 -2.06
N GLY A 90 -56.20 -21.36 -1.19
CA GLY A 90 -54.99 -22.16 -1.02
C GLY A 90 -53.78 -21.34 -0.57
N LEU A 91 -53.98 -20.37 0.33
CA LEU A 91 -52.90 -19.52 0.83
C LEU A 91 -52.05 -20.24 1.86
N THR A 92 -50.75 -20.03 1.77
CA THR A 92 -49.70 -20.47 2.68
C THR A 92 -49.21 -19.29 3.52
N SER A 93 -48.38 -19.55 4.54
CA SER A 93 -47.76 -18.46 5.32
C SER A 93 -46.95 -17.52 4.44
N ARG A 94 -46.29 -18.01 3.37
CA ARG A 94 -45.48 -17.20 2.46
C ARG A 94 -46.27 -16.14 1.71
N ASP A 95 -47.58 -16.34 1.52
CA ASP A 95 -48.44 -15.39 0.81
C ASP A 95 -48.71 -14.09 1.60
N PHE A 96 -48.29 -14.03 2.87
CA PHE A 96 -48.44 -12.86 3.75
C PHE A 96 -47.13 -12.09 3.94
N TRP A 97 -46.10 -12.43 3.16
CA TRP A 97 -44.75 -11.90 3.29
C TRP A 97 -44.26 -11.39 1.94
N ILE A 98 -43.57 -10.26 1.95
CA ILE A 98 -42.87 -9.72 0.78
C ILE A 98 -41.49 -9.21 1.21
N ASN A 99 -40.57 -9.16 0.26
CA ASN A 99 -39.30 -8.46 0.37
C ASN A 99 -39.29 -7.35 -0.67
N ILE A 100 -38.93 -6.14 -0.25
CA ILE A 100 -38.84 -5.00 -1.17
C ILE A 100 -37.39 -4.55 -1.26
N SER A 101 -36.85 -4.68 -2.48
CA SER A 101 -35.55 -4.12 -2.84
C SER A 101 -35.64 -2.61 -2.93
N GLN A 102 -34.94 -1.90 -2.05
CA GLN A 102 -34.83 -0.44 -2.12
C GLN A 102 -34.09 0.00 -3.40
N TYR A 103 -33.16 -0.82 -3.91
CA TYR A 103 -32.42 -0.57 -5.15
C TYR A 103 -33.32 -0.47 -6.37
N GLY A 104 -34.38 -1.28 -6.44
CA GLY A 104 -35.36 -1.24 -7.53
C GLY A 104 -36.52 -0.27 -7.28
N THR A 105 -36.58 0.35 -6.11
CA THR A 105 -37.77 1.08 -5.66
C THR A 105 -37.56 2.59 -5.75
N ASN A 106 -38.38 3.22 -6.60
CA ASN A 106 -38.45 4.68 -6.76
C ASN A 106 -37.06 5.32 -6.98
N ILE A 107 -36.35 4.82 -8.01
CA ILE A 107 -34.94 5.12 -8.34
C ILE A 107 -34.64 6.63 -8.50
N GLY A 108 -35.63 7.44 -8.88
CA GLY A 108 -35.47 8.90 -9.00
C GLY A 108 -35.90 9.72 -7.78
N GLY A 109 -36.21 9.07 -6.65
CA GLY A 109 -36.65 9.75 -5.43
C GLY A 109 -35.50 10.45 -4.71
N GLU A 110 -35.79 11.58 -4.05
CA GLU A 110 -34.79 12.36 -3.31
C GLU A 110 -34.09 11.55 -2.20
N ASP A 111 -34.81 10.62 -1.56
CA ASP A 111 -34.30 9.75 -0.50
C ASP A 111 -33.88 8.36 -1.01
N PHE A 112 -33.78 8.16 -2.33
CA PHE A 112 -33.43 6.86 -2.93
C PHE A 112 -32.09 6.33 -2.44
N ALA A 113 -31.05 7.17 -2.49
CA ALA A 113 -29.70 6.76 -2.10
C ALA A 113 -29.64 6.37 -0.61
N ASP A 114 -30.16 7.22 0.27
CA ASP A 114 -30.18 6.97 1.73
C ASP A 114 -30.91 5.67 2.06
N ARG A 115 -32.07 5.40 1.42
CA ARG A 115 -32.79 4.12 1.62
C ARG A 115 -31.97 2.91 1.19
N CYS A 116 -31.27 3.01 0.06
CA CYS A 116 -30.43 1.92 -0.44
C CYS A 116 -29.28 1.63 0.51
N TRP A 117 -28.58 2.68 0.96
CA TRP A 117 -27.45 2.55 1.89
C TRP A 117 -27.87 2.01 3.26
N ILE A 118 -29.03 2.42 3.78
CA ILE A 118 -29.44 2.03 5.13
C ILE A 118 -30.16 0.68 5.17
N PHE A 119 -31.01 0.38 4.18
CA PHE A 119 -31.97 -0.74 4.30
C PHE A 119 -31.82 -1.83 3.24
N GLY A 120 -31.20 -1.56 2.08
CA GLY A 120 -31.01 -2.57 1.03
C GLY A 120 -32.28 -3.31 0.61
N ASN A 121 -32.52 -4.50 1.19
CA ASN A 121 -33.73 -5.30 0.99
C ASN A 121 -34.50 -5.46 2.31
N SER A 122 -35.67 -4.82 2.44
CA SER A 122 -36.44 -4.88 3.67
C SER A 122 -37.59 -5.89 3.62
N PRO A 123 -37.75 -6.73 4.66
CA PRO A 123 -38.86 -7.67 4.78
C PRO A 123 -40.12 -7.05 5.42
N PHE A 124 -41.29 -7.43 4.89
CA PHE A 124 -42.59 -6.95 5.38
C PHE A 124 -43.59 -8.09 5.58
N GLU A 125 -44.46 -7.93 6.58
CA GLU A 125 -45.56 -8.85 6.90
C GLU A 125 -46.91 -8.14 6.77
N LEU A 126 -47.87 -8.83 6.16
CA LEU A 126 -49.29 -8.48 6.19
C LEU A 126 -49.95 -9.12 7.42
N ASP A 127 -50.21 -8.30 8.44
CA ASP A 127 -50.96 -8.73 9.62
C ASP A 127 -52.46 -8.77 9.30
N VAL A 128 -52.98 -10.00 9.34
CA VAL A 128 -54.39 -10.34 9.08
C VAL A 128 -55.10 -10.90 10.30
N THR A 129 -54.54 -10.71 11.50
CA THR A 129 -55.07 -11.27 12.75
C THR A 129 -56.52 -10.83 12.99
N ASN A 130 -56.82 -9.57 12.68
CA ASN A 130 -58.16 -8.98 12.83
C ASN A 130 -58.85 -8.72 11.48
N ALA A 131 -58.34 -9.33 10.40
CA ALA A 131 -58.86 -9.07 9.08
C ALA A 131 -60.17 -9.82 8.80
N THR A 132 -61.12 -9.14 8.15
CA THR A 132 -62.37 -9.74 7.66
C THR A 132 -62.55 -9.41 6.19
N TYR A 133 -62.85 -10.43 5.38
CA TYR A 133 -62.88 -10.35 3.92
C TYR A 133 -64.32 -10.43 3.42
N TYR A 134 -64.80 -9.44 2.68
CA TYR A 134 -66.19 -9.36 2.24
C TYR A 134 -66.29 -9.48 0.73
N VAL A 135 -67.30 -10.24 0.29
CA VAL A 135 -67.66 -10.41 -1.12
C VAL A 135 -69.18 -10.29 -1.20
N ASN A 136 -69.67 -9.16 -1.72
CA ASN A 136 -71.10 -8.85 -1.75
C ASN A 136 -71.51 -8.43 -3.16
N ASN A 137 -72.33 -9.25 -3.83
CA ASN A 137 -72.69 -9.05 -5.24
C ASN A 137 -71.45 -8.89 -6.14
N GLY A 138 -70.41 -9.67 -5.87
CA GLY A 138 -69.11 -9.58 -6.55
C GLY A 138 -68.21 -8.41 -6.15
N ILE A 139 -68.66 -7.47 -5.30
CA ILE A 139 -67.84 -6.36 -4.81
C ILE A 139 -66.99 -6.84 -3.63
N LYS A 140 -65.68 -6.61 -3.71
CA LYS A 140 -64.70 -7.09 -2.73
C LYS A 140 -64.13 -5.97 -1.87
N ARG A 141 -63.93 -6.27 -0.58
CA ARG A 141 -63.17 -5.42 0.34
C ARG A 141 -62.62 -6.24 1.50
N ILE A 142 -61.57 -5.73 2.14
CA ILE A 142 -60.97 -6.30 3.34
C ILE A 142 -61.00 -5.22 4.42
N GLU A 143 -61.43 -5.57 5.63
CA GLU A 143 -61.36 -4.69 6.80
C GLU A 143 -60.31 -5.20 7.78
N GLY A 144 -59.62 -4.28 8.47
CA GLY A 144 -58.71 -4.63 9.56
C GLY A 144 -57.32 -5.14 9.13
N LEU A 145 -56.86 -4.77 7.93
CA LEU A 145 -55.49 -5.08 7.48
C LEU A 145 -54.46 -4.17 8.16
N LYS A 146 -53.26 -4.69 8.38
CA LYS A 146 -52.07 -3.89 8.69
C LYS A 146 -50.86 -4.42 7.93
N VAL A 147 -49.97 -3.52 7.52
CA VAL A 147 -48.66 -3.88 6.95
C VAL A 147 -47.59 -3.39 7.91
N LYS A 148 -46.63 -4.26 8.27
CA LYS A 148 -45.52 -3.89 9.16
C LYS A 148 -44.18 -4.32 8.57
N ALA A 149 -43.15 -3.52 8.84
CA ALA A 149 -41.77 -3.91 8.63
C ALA A 149 -41.36 -4.97 9.67
N LEU A 150 -40.41 -5.80 9.32
CA LEU A 150 -39.82 -6.80 10.21
C LEU A 150 -38.37 -6.43 10.54
N ALA A 151 -37.74 -7.19 11.43
CA ALA A 151 -36.34 -6.96 11.78
C ALA A 151 -35.47 -6.91 10.52
N ASP A 152 -34.62 -5.91 10.48
CA ASP A 152 -33.70 -5.60 9.39
C ASP A 152 -32.31 -5.37 10.00
N ASN A 153 -31.30 -5.21 9.17
CA ASN A 153 -29.94 -4.96 9.61
C ASN A 153 -29.22 -4.01 8.66
N PHE A 154 -28.22 -3.34 9.21
CA PHE A 154 -27.31 -2.49 8.48
C PHE A 154 -25.91 -3.08 8.62
N ASP A 155 -25.55 -3.87 7.61
CA ASP A 155 -24.36 -4.72 7.62
C ASP A 155 -23.52 -4.56 6.35
N PHE A 156 -24.09 -4.00 5.29
CA PHE A 156 -23.50 -3.94 3.94
C PHE A 156 -23.00 -5.31 3.45
N GLU A 157 -23.49 -6.39 4.03
CA GLU A 157 -23.18 -7.74 3.61
C GLU A 157 -24.31 -8.19 2.69
N SER A 158 -23.95 -8.53 1.46
CA SER A 158 -24.95 -8.96 0.48
C SER A 158 -24.34 -9.92 -0.53
N ASP A 159 -25.21 -10.64 -1.22
CA ASP A 159 -24.85 -11.54 -2.30
C ASP A 159 -24.82 -10.82 -3.66
N GLY A 160 -23.85 -11.17 -4.50
CA GLY A 160 -23.81 -10.71 -5.89
C GLY A 160 -23.33 -9.25 -6.09
N ARG A 161 -24.09 -8.44 -6.85
CA ARG A 161 -23.63 -7.11 -7.34
C ARG A 161 -23.57 -6.03 -6.27
N THR A 162 -24.38 -6.12 -5.21
CA THR A 162 -24.33 -5.21 -4.07
C THR A 162 -23.04 -5.36 -3.26
N GLN A 163 -22.44 -6.56 -3.25
CA GLN A 163 -21.12 -6.78 -2.66
C GLN A 163 -20.03 -6.01 -3.42
N ILE A 164 -20.14 -5.92 -4.75
CA ILE A 164 -19.21 -5.14 -5.58
C ILE A 164 -19.33 -3.65 -5.23
N ILE A 165 -20.56 -3.13 -5.13
CA ILE A 165 -20.84 -1.73 -4.77
C ILE A 165 -20.34 -1.41 -3.36
N ASN A 166 -20.57 -2.30 -2.39
CA ASN A 166 -20.11 -2.08 -1.02
C ASN A 166 -18.58 -2.12 -0.92
N ASN A 167 -17.94 -3.06 -1.61
CA ASN A 167 -16.47 -3.14 -1.66
C ASN A 167 -15.82 -1.99 -2.46
N LEU A 168 -16.55 -1.39 -3.40
CA LEU A 168 -16.03 -0.36 -4.29
C LEU A 168 -16.26 1.05 -3.75
N VAL A 169 -17.42 1.29 -3.15
CA VAL A 169 -17.87 2.62 -2.71
C VAL A 169 -17.79 2.74 -1.20
N PHE A 170 -18.38 1.77 -0.50
CA PHE A 170 -18.70 1.95 0.90
C PHE A 170 -17.49 1.68 1.80
N ASN A 171 -16.81 0.55 1.61
CA ASN A 171 -15.67 0.18 2.44
C ASN A 171 -14.56 1.25 2.41
N PRO A 172 -14.11 1.79 1.26
CA PRO A 172 -13.06 2.81 1.25
C PRO A 172 -13.44 4.11 1.97
N ILE A 173 -14.73 4.46 2.00
CA ILE A 173 -15.21 5.74 2.57
C ILE A 173 -15.55 5.60 4.05
N VAL A 174 -16.25 4.52 4.40
CA VAL A 174 -16.90 4.38 5.70
C VAL A 174 -16.16 3.44 6.62
N ASP A 175 -15.60 2.33 6.12
CA ASP A 175 -14.77 1.38 6.88
C ASP A 175 -13.42 1.18 6.19
N ARG A 176 -12.68 2.29 6.01
CA ARG A 176 -11.42 2.36 5.25
C ARG A 176 -10.42 1.31 5.72
N TYR A 177 -10.33 1.14 7.03
CA TYR A 177 -9.38 0.23 7.66
C TYR A 177 -9.90 -1.21 7.78
N ARG A 178 -11.01 -1.52 7.09
CA ARG A 178 -11.67 -2.83 7.04
C ARG A 178 -11.73 -3.48 8.42
N LEU A 179 -12.14 -2.69 9.40
CA LEU A 179 -12.13 -3.08 10.80
C LEU A 179 -13.14 -4.22 11.06
N ASN A 180 -13.97 -4.53 10.05
CA ASN A 180 -14.83 -5.71 9.94
C ASN A 180 -15.75 -5.87 11.16
N ARG A 181 -16.66 -4.90 11.29
CA ARG A 181 -17.40 -4.61 12.51
C ARG A 181 -18.84 -5.13 12.49
N GLY A 182 -19.15 -6.19 11.74
CA GLY A 182 -20.44 -6.89 11.80
C GLY A 182 -21.68 -6.01 11.55
N GLU A 183 -22.86 -6.53 11.86
CA GLU A 183 -24.15 -5.90 11.55
C GLU A 183 -24.69 -5.00 12.68
N VAL A 184 -25.21 -3.82 12.32
CA VAL A 184 -26.06 -3.02 13.21
C VAL A 184 -27.49 -3.53 13.06
N THR A 185 -28.03 -4.17 14.09
CA THR A 185 -29.44 -4.60 14.09
C THR A 185 -30.36 -3.39 14.05
N ILE A 186 -31.34 -3.39 13.14
CA ILE A 186 -32.39 -2.37 13.05
C ILE A 186 -33.67 -2.90 13.72
N ASN A 187 -34.13 -2.19 14.75
CA ASN A 187 -35.39 -2.47 15.41
C ASN A 187 -36.44 -1.43 15.02
N PHE A 188 -37.57 -1.90 14.49
CA PHE A 188 -38.74 -1.05 14.31
C PHE A 188 -39.58 -1.02 15.59
N THR A 189 -39.57 0.13 16.27
CA THR A 189 -40.24 0.37 17.55
C THR A 189 -41.55 1.13 17.36
N GLY A 190 -42.42 1.16 18.37
CA GLY A 190 -43.69 1.89 18.32
C GLY A 190 -44.90 1.01 17.92
N SER A 191 -45.64 1.44 16.88
CA SER A 191 -46.91 0.82 16.46
C SER A 191 -46.74 -0.60 15.88
N SER A 192 -47.85 -1.32 15.69
CA SER A 192 -47.84 -2.66 15.09
C SER A 192 -47.86 -2.65 13.54
N GLY A 193 -47.50 -1.52 12.91
CA GLY A 193 -47.55 -1.32 11.46
C GLY A 193 -48.68 -0.42 10.98
N LYS A 194 -48.62 -0.07 9.69
CA LYS A 194 -49.53 0.86 9.01
C LYS A 194 -50.92 0.25 8.84
N PRO A 195 -51.97 0.87 9.41
CA PRO A 195 -53.33 0.33 9.32
C PRO A 195 -54.01 0.66 8.00
N TYR A 196 -54.77 -0.31 7.51
CA TYR A 196 -55.71 -0.18 6.40
C TYR A 196 -57.10 -0.59 6.90
N PRO A 197 -57.84 0.32 7.56
CA PRO A 197 -59.11 -0.01 8.21
C PRO A 197 -60.13 -0.62 7.25
N THR A 198 -60.19 -0.09 6.03
CA THR A 198 -60.99 -0.62 4.93
C THR A 198 -60.17 -0.52 3.64
N TYR A 199 -59.96 -1.66 2.99
CA TYR A 199 -59.20 -1.78 1.75
C TYR A 199 -60.12 -2.35 0.66
N THR A 200 -60.46 -1.52 -0.31
CA THR A 200 -61.44 -1.82 -1.36
C THR A 200 -60.78 -2.20 -2.68
N GLU A 201 -61.59 -2.59 -3.66
CA GLU A 201 -61.10 -2.85 -5.01
C GLU A 201 -60.55 -1.59 -5.70
N ASP A 202 -61.07 -0.40 -5.35
CA ASP A 202 -60.50 0.86 -5.82
C ASP A 202 -59.13 1.13 -5.20
N ASN A 203 -58.93 0.80 -3.91
CA ASN A 203 -57.61 0.87 -3.29
C ASN A 203 -56.65 -0.11 -3.94
N PHE A 204 -57.08 -1.36 -4.17
CA PHE A 204 -56.27 -2.37 -4.86
C PHE A 204 -55.81 -1.91 -6.25
N ARG A 205 -56.73 -1.37 -7.06
CA ARG A 205 -56.39 -0.84 -8.39
C ARG A 205 -55.53 0.42 -8.34
N ALA A 206 -55.63 1.23 -7.28
CA ALA A 206 -54.77 2.39 -7.08
C ALA A 206 -53.35 1.94 -6.74
N ASP A 207 -53.19 1.01 -5.79
CA ASP A 207 -51.89 0.47 -5.40
C ASP A 207 -51.21 -0.25 -6.56
N GLN A 208 -51.95 -1.04 -7.36
CA GLN A 208 -51.41 -1.70 -8.57
C GLN A 208 -50.79 -0.72 -9.58
N LYS A 209 -51.27 0.53 -9.65
CA LYS A 209 -50.66 1.56 -10.51
C LYS A 209 -49.34 2.08 -9.94
N LEU A 210 -49.16 1.99 -8.63
CA LEU A 210 -47.95 2.42 -7.91
C LEU A 210 -46.89 1.31 -7.85
N GLU A 211 -47.24 0.04 -8.10
CA GLU A 211 -46.30 -1.09 -8.09
C GLU A 211 -45.18 -0.95 -9.14
N ALA A 212 -45.40 -0.18 -10.21
CA ALA A 212 -44.35 0.17 -11.17
C ALA A 212 -43.17 0.91 -10.50
N ASN A 213 -43.41 1.59 -9.38
CA ASN A 213 -42.36 2.26 -8.59
C ASN A 213 -41.59 1.29 -7.68
N VAL A 214 -41.99 0.02 -7.59
CA VAL A 214 -41.37 -1.00 -6.70
C VAL A 214 -40.67 -2.09 -7.51
N ASN A 215 -41.18 -2.38 -8.71
CA ASN A 215 -40.59 -3.37 -9.63
C ASN A 215 -39.60 -2.74 -10.63
N GLY A 216 -38.89 -1.68 -10.23
CA GLY A 216 -37.83 -1.10 -11.05
C GLY A 216 -36.66 -2.06 -11.23
N SER A 217 -35.86 -1.84 -12.27
CA SER A 217 -34.65 -2.64 -12.50
C SER A 217 -33.63 -2.34 -11.41
N ASN A 218 -33.29 -3.33 -10.57
CA ASN A 218 -32.18 -3.22 -9.62
C ASN A 218 -30.89 -2.77 -10.32
N GLU A 219 -30.67 -3.19 -11.57
CA GLU A 219 -29.49 -2.79 -12.35
C GLU A 219 -29.46 -1.29 -12.66
N LEU A 220 -30.61 -0.71 -13.00
CA LEU A 220 -30.72 0.75 -13.14
C LEU A 220 -30.57 1.43 -11.78
N GLY A 221 -31.10 0.81 -10.73
CA GLY A 221 -30.95 1.25 -9.36
C GLY A 221 -29.50 1.37 -8.92
N TYR A 222 -28.70 0.33 -9.16
CA TYR A 222 -27.27 0.32 -8.88
C TYR A 222 -26.52 1.39 -9.65
N ALA A 223 -26.78 1.52 -10.96
CA ALA A 223 -26.16 2.55 -11.78
C ALA A 223 -26.51 3.97 -11.31
N VAL A 224 -27.76 4.20 -10.88
CA VAL A 224 -28.18 5.49 -10.33
C VAL A 224 -27.60 5.71 -8.94
N LEU A 225 -27.56 4.71 -8.06
CA LEU A 225 -26.98 4.81 -6.73
C LEU A 225 -25.51 5.23 -6.80
N LEU A 226 -24.78 4.60 -7.73
CA LEU A 226 -23.42 4.93 -8.13
C LEU A 226 -23.34 6.37 -8.69
N ALA A 227 -24.22 6.79 -9.58
CA ALA A 227 -24.19 8.16 -10.12
C ALA A 227 -24.73 9.26 -9.16
N THR A 228 -25.35 8.88 -8.04
CA THR A 228 -26.04 9.84 -7.16
C THR A 228 -25.07 10.43 -6.15
N LYS A 229 -24.94 11.77 -6.14
CA LYS A 229 -24.34 12.50 -5.02
C LYS A 229 -25.20 12.32 -3.78
N SER A 230 -24.92 11.27 -3.02
CA SER A 230 -25.67 10.94 -1.82
C SER A 230 -25.38 11.95 -0.71
N GLY A 231 -26.44 12.51 -0.11
CA GLY A 231 -26.31 13.31 1.11
C GLY A 231 -25.64 12.52 2.23
N TYR A 232 -25.88 11.21 2.26
CA TYR A 232 -25.22 10.25 3.14
C TYR A 232 -23.69 10.43 3.23
N PHE A 233 -22.97 10.38 2.10
CA PHE A 233 -21.51 10.46 2.11
C PHE A 233 -21.00 11.86 2.47
N LEU A 234 -21.71 12.92 2.06
CA LEU A 234 -21.37 14.29 2.48
C LEU A 234 -21.52 14.47 4.00
N ASN A 235 -22.55 13.86 4.58
CA ASN A 235 -22.82 13.92 6.01
C ASN A 235 -21.81 13.09 6.82
N ILE A 236 -21.37 11.95 6.30
CA ILE A 236 -20.28 11.15 6.87
C ILE A 236 -18.94 11.87 6.76
N ALA A 237 -18.59 12.39 5.59
CA ALA A 237 -17.31 13.08 5.36
C ALA A 237 -17.17 14.38 6.16
N SER A 238 -18.28 15.01 6.52
CA SER A 238 -18.30 16.19 7.41
C SER A 238 -18.35 15.82 8.90
N ASP A 239 -18.56 14.54 9.22
CA ASP A 239 -18.57 14.09 10.60
C ASP A 239 -17.15 14.09 11.19
N LYS A 240 -17.00 14.63 12.38
CA LYS A 240 -15.69 14.76 13.03
C LYS A 240 -15.00 13.42 13.36
N PHE A 241 -15.72 12.30 13.34
CA PHE A 241 -15.16 10.98 13.61
C PHE A 241 -15.06 10.14 12.34
N LEU A 242 -16.13 10.13 11.53
CA LEU A 242 -16.17 9.34 10.30
C LEU A 242 -15.35 9.96 9.15
N SER A 243 -14.92 11.21 9.28
CA SER A 243 -13.96 11.83 8.37
C SER A 243 -12.53 11.30 8.50
N TYR A 244 -12.24 10.48 9.52
CA TYR A 244 -10.89 10.00 9.83
C TYR A 244 -9.88 11.15 9.98
N ARG A 245 -10.33 12.28 10.53
CA ARG A 245 -9.49 13.46 10.79
C ARG A 245 -9.62 13.95 12.23
N ARG A 246 -8.50 14.43 12.78
CA ARG A 246 -8.45 15.14 14.06
C ARG A 246 -7.63 16.41 13.91
N GLY A 247 -8.29 17.50 13.54
CA GLY A 247 -7.61 18.75 13.21
C GLY A 247 -6.77 18.59 11.95
N VAL A 248 -5.44 18.71 12.07
CA VAL A 248 -4.50 18.50 10.96
C VAL A 248 -4.10 17.04 10.76
N PHE A 249 -4.36 16.19 11.76
CA PHE A 249 -3.96 14.79 11.72
C PHE A 249 -4.95 13.96 10.91
N ASN A 250 -4.41 13.08 10.06
CA ASN A 250 -5.16 11.98 9.47
C ASN A 250 -5.10 10.78 10.41
N VAL A 251 -6.26 10.21 10.74
CA VAL A 251 -6.40 9.20 11.79
C VAL A 251 -6.39 7.82 11.17
N ILE A 252 -5.36 7.03 11.52
CA ILE A 252 -5.18 5.66 11.08
C ILE A 252 -5.44 4.72 12.26
N TYR A 253 -6.29 3.73 12.05
CA TYR A 253 -6.58 2.70 13.04
C TYR A 253 -5.92 1.36 12.66
N GLY A 254 -5.32 0.68 13.64
CA GLY A 254 -4.87 -0.70 13.54
C GLY A 254 -6.00 -1.68 13.25
N ASN A 255 -5.67 -2.82 12.63
CA ASN A 255 -6.66 -3.82 12.23
C ASN A 255 -6.92 -4.80 13.40
N PRO A 256 -8.13 -4.83 13.98
CA PRO A 256 -8.47 -5.74 15.09
C PRO A 256 -8.68 -7.21 14.67
N GLY A 257 -8.49 -7.55 13.39
CA GLY A 257 -9.02 -8.75 12.77
C GLY A 257 -8.23 -10.05 12.99
N TRP A 258 -6.92 -9.99 13.26
CA TRP A 258 -6.06 -11.18 13.27
C TRP A 258 -4.81 -11.00 14.14
N GLY A 259 -4.94 -11.14 15.45
CA GLY A 259 -3.80 -11.53 16.27
C GLY A 259 -2.62 -10.53 16.29
N ASP A 260 -2.73 -9.56 17.17
CA ASP A 260 -1.66 -9.15 18.10
C ASP A 260 -0.45 -8.35 17.62
N ASP A 261 -0.19 -8.09 16.33
CA ASP A 261 0.99 -7.31 15.92
C ASP A 261 0.72 -6.41 14.68
N SER A 262 -0.05 -5.33 14.79
CA SER A 262 -0.26 -4.41 13.64
C SER A 262 1.00 -3.60 13.37
N ILE A 263 1.54 -3.65 12.15
CA ILE A 263 2.54 -2.67 11.69
C ILE A 263 1.79 -1.49 11.07
N LEU A 264 1.75 -0.36 11.78
CA LEU A 264 1.19 0.89 11.30
C LEU A 264 2.34 1.79 10.86
N SER A 265 2.42 2.08 9.57
CA SER A 265 3.39 3.02 9.04
C SER A 265 2.67 4.14 8.30
N ALA A 266 2.87 5.39 8.73
CA ALA A 266 2.41 6.55 7.97
C ALA A 266 3.24 6.78 6.69
N GLY A 267 4.33 6.02 6.50
CA GLY A 267 5.13 6.02 5.26
C GLY A 267 4.57 5.15 4.13
N ALA A 268 3.55 4.32 4.37
CA ALA A 268 2.88 3.56 3.32
C ALA A 268 1.69 4.36 2.80
N VAL A 269 1.92 5.24 1.80
CA VAL A 269 0.94 5.77 0.83
C VAL A 269 -0.49 6.00 1.36
N GLU A 270 -0.65 6.58 2.56
CA GLU A 270 -1.99 6.89 3.09
C GLU A 270 -2.16 8.36 3.48
N ILE A 271 -1.08 9.15 3.54
CA ILE A 271 -1.13 10.51 4.06
C ILE A 271 -0.12 11.47 3.42
N ALA A 272 -0.60 12.52 2.75
CA ALA A 272 0.17 13.74 2.62
C ALA A 272 -0.01 14.58 3.91
N GLY A 273 0.88 14.41 4.89
CA GLY A 273 0.90 15.20 6.13
C GLY A 273 0.85 14.38 7.42
N PRO A 274 0.69 15.04 8.58
CA PRO A 274 0.81 14.40 9.89
C PRO A 274 -0.30 13.37 10.16
N GLY A 275 0.07 12.27 10.77
CA GLY A 275 -0.77 11.14 11.13
C GLY A 275 -1.04 11.04 12.64
N LEU A 276 -2.23 10.56 12.99
CA LEU A 276 -2.53 9.96 14.29
C LEU A 276 -2.68 8.45 14.07
N LEU A 277 -1.69 7.68 14.48
CA LEU A 277 -1.70 6.23 14.38
C LEU A 277 -2.19 5.65 15.71
N VAL A 278 -3.23 4.81 15.64
CA VAL A 278 -3.89 4.23 16.80
C VAL A 278 -3.78 2.71 16.70
N GLY A 279 -2.91 2.09 17.51
CA GLY A 279 -2.64 0.65 17.50
C GLY A 279 -3.87 -0.15 17.87
N GLY A 280 -4.42 0.11 19.05
CA GLY A 280 -5.63 -0.55 19.50
C GLY A 280 -5.37 -1.47 20.66
N ALA A 281 -5.78 -2.73 20.50
CA ALA A 281 -5.46 -3.80 21.43
C ALA A 281 -4.55 -4.79 20.72
N GLY A 282 -3.47 -5.22 21.38
CA GLY A 282 -2.42 -6.03 20.76
C GLY A 282 -1.04 -5.45 21.07
N ASN A 283 0.02 -6.07 20.58
CA ASN A 283 1.38 -5.54 20.63
C ASN A 283 1.71 -4.88 19.29
N ASP A 284 1.31 -3.64 19.10
CA ASP A 284 1.40 -2.98 17.82
C ASP A 284 2.79 -2.34 17.59
N THR A 285 3.21 -2.27 16.32
CA THR A 285 4.41 -1.56 15.87
C THR A 285 4.02 -0.33 15.05
N LEU A 286 4.36 0.86 15.54
CA LEU A 286 3.97 2.13 14.93
C LEU A 286 5.20 2.89 14.37
N GLN A 287 5.02 3.54 13.22
CA GLN A 287 6.03 4.36 12.54
C GLN A 287 5.38 5.61 11.92
N GLY A 288 5.72 6.80 12.42
CA GLY A 288 5.14 8.08 11.97
C GLY A 288 5.61 8.53 10.58
N GLY A 289 6.82 8.17 10.18
CA GLY A 289 7.39 8.70 8.94
C GLY A 289 7.94 10.11 9.16
N SER A 290 7.99 10.95 8.13
CA SER A 290 8.77 12.20 8.15
C SER A 290 8.05 13.42 8.72
N PHE A 291 6.77 13.30 9.10
CA PHE A 291 5.95 14.40 9.60
C PHE A 291 5.95 14.46 11.13
N ASP A 292 5.21 15.42 11.69
CA ASP A 292 5.03 15.54 13.13
C ASP A 292 3.80 14.70 13.53
N ASP A 293 4.02 13.47 13.97
CA ASP A 293 2.94 12.49 14.14
C ASP A 293 2.53 12.28 15.62
N GLU A 294 1.36 11.67 15.81
CA GLU A 294 0.95 11.11 17.11
C GLU A 294 0.81 9.60 17.00
N LEU A 295 1.51 8.87 17.86
CA LEU A 295 1.58 7.42 17.90
C LEU A 295 0.96 6.96 19.22
N ASP A 296 -0.23 6.37 19.16
CA ASP A 296 -0.95 5.84 20.33
C ASP A 296 -1.01 4.31 20.22
N GLY A 297 -0.16 3.59 20.96
CA GLY A 297 -0.08 2.12 20.90
C GLY A 297 -1.36 1.48 21.40
N GLY A 298 -1.75 1.83 22.62
CA GLY A 298 -3.04 1.48 23.19
C GLY A 298 -2.92 0.43 24.28
N ASP A 299 -3.68 -0.66 24.16
CA ASP A 299 -3.69 -1.76 25.11
C ASP A 299 -2.74 -2.88 24.65
N GLY A 300 -1.56 -2.99 25.27
CA GLY A 300 -0.66 -4.11 25.05
C GLY A 300 0.79 -3.77 25.35
N SER A 301 1.72 -4.39 24.61
CA SER A 301 3.15 -4.06 24.66
C SER A 301 3.58 -3.55 23.30
N ASP A 302 3.46 -2.26 23.12
CA ASP A 302 3.58 -1.59 21.83
C ASP A 302 4.99 -1.05 21.60
N LYS A 303 5.31 -0.81 20.32
CA LYS A 303 6.62 -0.38 19.87
C LYS A 303 6.54 0.76 18.86
N ALA A 304 7.36 1.79 19.03
CA ALA A 304 7.61 2.81 18.02
C ALA A 304 8.97 2.61 17.33
N VAL A 305 9.04 2.78 16.01
CA VAL A 305 10.26 2.56 15.20
C VAL A 305 10.75 3.86 14.56
N TYR A 306 12.05 4.13 14.73
CA TYR A 306 12.77 5.30 14.22
C TYR A 306 13.96 4.88 13.35
N LYS A 307 14.21 5.61 12.26
CA LYS A 307 15.19 5.31 11.21
C LYS A 307 16.64 5.72 11.53
N GLY A 308 16.90 6.17 12.75
CA GLY A 308 18.20 6.66 13.20
C GLY A 308 18.73 5.96 14.43
N VAL A 309 19.89 6.41 14.92
CA VAL A 309 20.39 6.00 16.23
C VAL A 309 19.88 6.94 17.31
N LYS A 310 19.68 6.44 18.53
CA LYS A 310 19.14 7.20 19.68
C LYS A 310 19.75 8.59 19.90
N ASN A 311 21.06 8.77 19.67
CA ASN A 311 21.75 10.04 19.91
C ASN A 311 21.33 11.16 18.94
N GLU A 312 20.74 10.81 17.81
CA GLU A 312 20.21 11.73 16.79
C GLU A 312 18.84 12.30 17.16
N TYR A 313 18.26 11.87 18.27
CA TYR A 313 16.95 12.33 18.72
C TYR A 313 17.05 13.08 20.04
N ASP A 314 16.19 14.08 20.21
CA ASP A 314 15.87 14.66 21.50
C ASP A 314 14.59 14.00 22.03
N ILE A 315 14.70 13.38 23.22
CA ILE A 315 13.61 12.65 23.85
C ILE A 315 13.19 13.40 25.11
N GLN A 316 11.92 13.80 25.17
CA GLN A 316 11.36 14.56 26.27
C GLN A 316 10.09 13.91 26.81
N ASN A 317 10.06 13.62 28.12
CA ASN A 317 8.82 13.26 28.79
C ASN A 317 7.96 14.52 28.98
N LEU A 318 6.70 14.45 28.56
CA LEU A 318 5.74 15.53 28.69
C LEU A 318 4.93 15.40 30.00
N PRO A 319 4.33 16.51 30.51
CA PRO A 319 3.63 16.51 31.79
C PRO A 319 2.40 15.59 31.86
N ASP A 320 1.82 15.24 30.71
CA ASP A 320 0.67 14.35 30.59
C ASP A 320 1.06 12.86 30.55
N GLY A 321 2.35 12.55 30.64
CA GLY A 321 2.89 11.18 30.61
C GLY A 321 3.25 10.68 29.22
N SER A 322 2.97 11.45 28.15
CA SER A 322 3.43 11.13 26.80
C SER A 322 4.92 11.42 26.62
N ILE A 323 5.52 10.87 25.56
CA ILE A 323 6.92 11.08 25.20
C ILE A 323 6.97 11.83 23.88
N GLN A 324 7.67 12.96 23.83
CA GLN A 324 8.01 13.62 22.58
C GLN A 324 9.37 13.11 22.10
N ILE A 325 9.44 12.68 20.84
CA ILE A 325 10.67 12.35 20.14
C ILE A 325 10.85 13.39 19.04
N THR A 326 12.00 14.04 19.00
CA THR A 326 12.31 15.06 18.00
C THR A 326 13.56 14.64 17.27
N ASP A 327 13.44 14.35 15.98
CA ASP A 327 14.58 14.07 15.14
C ASP A 327 15.42 15.33 14.94
N LYS A 328 16.73 15.23 15.14
CA LYS A 328 17.67 16.33 14.84
C LYS A 328 17.99 16.40 13.35
N ILE A 329 17.73 15.32 12.62
CA ILE A 329 17.91 15.23 11.17
C ILE A 329 16.59 15.63 10.51
N PRO A 330 16.57 16.71 9.71
CA PRO A 330 15.35 17.13 9.03
C PRO A 330 14.78 16.03 8.12
N PHE A 331 13.44 15.96 8.05
CA PHE A 331 12.68 15.16 7.08
C PHE A 331 12.81 13.63 7.18
N ARG A 332 13.46 13.09 8.22
CA ARG A 332 13.57 11.64 8.41
C ARG A 332 12.40 11.09 9.24
N ASP A 333 12.32 11.47 10.51
CA ASP A 333 11.27 11.00 11.44
C ASP A 333 10.54 12.15 12.17
N GLY A 334 10.70 13.40 11.71
CA GLY A 334 9.95 14.55 12.22
C GLY A 334 9.96 14.74 13.75
N LYS A 335 8.85 15.27 14.27
CA LYS A 335 8.64 15.51 15.70
C LYS A 335 7.35 14.83 16.17
N ASP A 336 7.52 13.68 16.80
CA ASP A 336 6.42 12.81 17.20
C ASP A 336 6.05 12.91 18.68
N ILE A 337 4.77 12.63 18.96
CA ILE A 337 4.22 12.41 20.30
C ILE A 337 3.80 10.95 20.44
N LEU A 338 4.37 10.25 21.41
CA LEU A 338 4.09 8.85 21.72
C LEU A 338 3.24 8.74 22.97
N LYS A 339 2.18 7.95 22.89
CA LYS A 339 1.26 7.59 23.97
C LYS A 339 1.14 6.08 24.01
N ASN A 340 1.12 5.51 25.22
CA ASN A 340 0.95 4.06 25.41
C ASN A 340 1.93 3.24 24.53
N ILE A 341 3.23 3.60 24.56
CA ILE A 341 4.30 2.89 23.86
C ILE A 341 5.31 2.41 24.91
N GLU A 342 5.52 1.10 24.98
CA GLU A 342 6.44 0.49 25.93
C GLU A 342 7.88 0.42 25.40
N ASN A 343 8.05 0.29 24.08
CA ASN A 343 9.34 0.07 23.45
C ASN A 343 9.63 1.09 22.35
N ILE A 344 10.78 1.77 22.40
CA ILE A 344 11.25 2.64 21.33
C ILE A 344 12.48 2.01 20.69
N VAL A 345 12.42 1.80 19.38
CA VAL A 345 13.50 1.16 18.62
C VAL A 345 14.09 2.12 17.61
N PHE A 346 15.41 2.26 17.68
CA PHE A 346 16.23 3.12 16.84
C PHE A 346 17.05 2.22 15.90
N GLN A 347 16.83 2.30 14.59
CA GLN A 347 17.47 1.47 13.57
C GLN A 347 18.23 2.35 12.58
N LYS A 348 19.56 2.21 12.49
CA LYS A 348 20.39 2.95 11.52
C LYS A 348 20.59 2.13 10.23
N ALA A 349 20.47 2.74 9.06
CA ALA A 349 21.03 2.19 7.84
C ALA A 349 22.58 2.16 7.91
N LEU A 350 23.21 1.01 7.66
CA LEU A 350 24.67 0.83 7.78
C LEU A 350 25.41 1.40 6.56
N ALA A 351 26.47 2.19 6.79
CA ALA A 351 27.39 2.63 5.74
C ALA A 351 28.34 1.48 5.34
N GLN A 352 28.11 0.83 4.20
CA GLN A 352 28.85 -0.36 3.80
C GLN A 352 29.75 -0.11 2.59
N ASP A 353 30.96 -0.68 2.62
CA ASP A 353 31.74 -0.88 1.40
C ASP A 353 31.67 -2.37 1.05
N ILE A 354 31.15 -2.71 -0.13
CA ILE A 354 31.03 -4.09 -0.60
C ILE A 354 31.76 -4.25 -1.93
N ALA A 355 32.65 -5.24 -2.03
CA ALA A 355 33.29 -5.61 -3.27
C ALA A 355 32.82 -7.01 -3.73
N PHE A 356 32.28 -7.08 -4.93
CA PHE A 356 32.01 -8.34 -5.62
C PHE A 356 33.31 -8.83 -6.27
N VAL A 357 33.71 -10.06 -5.96
CA VAL A 357 34.85 -10.74 -6.59
C VAL A 357 34.30 -11.96 -7.30
N ILE A 358 34.33 -11.95 -8.63
CA ILE A 358 33.58 -12.90 -9.46
C ILE A 358 34.54 -13.69 -10.35
N ASP A 359 34.36 -15.01 -10.38
CA ASP A 359 34.99 -15.87 -11.35
C ASP A 359 34.48 -15.56 -12.76
N THR A 360 35.41 -15.25 -13.67
CA THR A 360 35.09 -14.90 -15.06
C THR A 360 35.71 -15.87 -16.06
N THR A 361 36.09 -17.05 -15.60
CA THR A 361 36.64 -18.14 -16.41
C THR A 361 35.54 -18.82 -17.23
N SER A 362 35.90 -19.53 -18.28
CA SER A 362 34.92 -20.22 -19.14
C SER A 362 34.13 -21.34 -18.46
N SER A 363 34.58 -21.85 -17.30
CA SER A 363 33.80 -22.85 -16.55
C SER A 363 32.50 -22.27 -16.00
N MET A 364 32.43 -20.97 -15.78
CA MET A 364 31.25 -20.24 -15.31
C MET A 364 30.21 -19.97 -16.42
N SER A 365 30.37 -20.51 -17.63
CA SER A 365 29.56 -20.11 -18.80
C SER A 365 28.07 -20.43 -18.70
N ASP A 366 27.69 -21.45 -17.95
CA ASP A 366 26.31 -21.84 -17.65
C ASP A 366 25.78 -21.21 -16.36
N ASP A 367 26.66 -20.73 -15.48
CA ASP A 367 26.30 -20.19 -14.17
C ASP A 367 26.34 -18.64 -14.10
N ILE A 368 27.02 -17.98 -15.03
CA ILE A 368 27.31 -16.53 -14.94
C ILE A 368 26.05 -15.67 -14.93
N ASP A 369 24.98 -16.08 -15.61
CA ASP A 369 23.71 -15.35 -15.60
C ASP A 369 23.01 -15.42 -14.24
N GLU A 370 23.12 -16.56 -13.53
CA GLU A 370 22.62 -16.70 -12.17
C GLU A 370 23.46 -15.86 -11.19
N VAL A 371 24.79 -15.85 -11.35
CA VAL A 371 25.67 -14.97 -10.56
C VAL A 371 25.32 -13.50 -10.74
N LYS A 372 25.07 -13.05 -11.98
CA LYS A 372 24.63 -11.68 -12.27
C LYS A 372 23.29 -11.34 -11.63
N ALA A 373 22.33 -12.25 -11.70
CA ALA A 373 21.02 -12.06 -11.08
C ALA A 373 21.14 -11.87 -9.56
N ARG A 374 21.92 -12.73 -8.89
CA ARG A 374 22.12 -12.64 -7.43
C ARG A 374 22.93 -11.42 -7.00
N ALA A 375 23.98 -11.08 -7.74
CA ALA A 375 24.73 -9.87 -7.46
C ALA A 375 23.86 -8.61 -7.63
N SER A 376 22.99 -8.58 -8.65
CA SER A 376 22.05 -7.48 -8.88
C SER A 376 21.00 -7.35 -7.77
N GLU A 377 20.46 -8.48 -7.30
CA GLU A 377 19.52 -8.53 -6.17
C GLU A 377 20.15 -7.95 -4.90
N ILE A 378 21.38 -8.36 -4.58
CA ILE A 378 22.14 -7.83 -3.43
C ILE A 378 22.41 -6.33 -3.60
N ILE A 379 22.78 -5.86 -4.79
CA ILE A 379 23.02 -4.44 -5.09
C ILE A 379 21.76 -3.60 -4.85
N ASN A 380 20.61 -4.07 -5.34
CA ASN A 380 19.34 -3.36 -5.19
C ASN A 380 18.94 -3.22 -3.71
N ILE A 381 19.21 -4.26 -2.91
CA ILE A 381 18.93 -4.22 -1.48
C ILE A 381 19.90 -3.28 -0.74
N VAL A 382 21.20 -3.35 -1.05
CA VAL A 382 22.24 -2.56 -0.35
C VAL A 382 22.17 -1.07 -0.67
N LEU A 383 21.89 -0.73 -1.92
CA LEU A 383 21.81 0.67 -2.38
C LEU A 383 20.39 1.21 -2.40
N GLY A 384 19.40 0.43 -1.94
CA GLY A 384 17.99 0.82 -1.85
C GLY A 384 17.29 0.98 -3.20
N GLU A 385 15.99 1.21 -3.13
CA GLU A 385 15.20 1.85 -4.19
C GLU A 385 14.95 3.31 -3.80
N LYS A 386 15.00 4.19 -4.80
CA LYS A 386 14.45 5.53 -4.71
C LYS A 386 13.00 5.44 -4.18
N SER A 387 12.67 6.24 -3.15
CA SER A 387 11.28 6.63 -2.93
C SER A 387 10.87 7.48 -4.13
N ASP A 388 9.92 7.01 -4.93
CA ASP A 388 9.45 7.64 -6.19
C ASP A 388 8.71 8.97 -6.00
N SER A 389 9.20 9.84 -5.12
CA SER A 389 8.88 11.27 -5.16
C SER A 389 9.81 11.98 -6.18
N PRO A 390 9.27 12.74 -7.15
CA PRO A 390 10.07 13.46 -8.15
C PRO A 390 10.92 14.62 -7.59
N ASP A 391 10.83 14.93 -6.30
CA ASP A 391 11.29 16.18 -5.70
C ASP A 391 12.50 16.07 -4.76
N SER A 392 13.20 14.95 -4.75
CA SER A 392 14.44 14.84 -3.97
C SER A 392 15.59 15.61 -4.65
N VAL A 393 15.68 16.91 -4.37
CA VAL A 393 16.96 17.62 -4.43
C VAL A 393 17.88 17.01 -3.37
N SER A 394 18.70 16.02 -3.82
CA SER A 394 19.91 15.41 -3.24
C SER A 394 20.45 15.98 -1.90
N PRO A 395 20.94 15.18 -0.92
CA PRO A 395 21.49 13.82 -1.06
C PRO A 395 20.83 12.79 -0.14
N ASP A 396 20.26 11.73 -0.72
CA ASP A 396 19.70 10.63 0.04
C ASP A 396 20.79 9.66 0.51
N GLU A 397 21.66 10.12 1.42
CA GLU A 397 22.62 9.26 2.15
C GLU A 397 21.94 8.45 3.27
N THR A 398 20.62 8.60 3.48
CA THR A 398 19.98 8.15 4.73
C THR A 398 19.43 6.72 4.69
N ASN A 399 19.10 6.16 3.52
CA ASN A 399 18.57 4.80 3.42
C ASN A 399 19.64 3.71 3.25
N SER A 400 20.81 4.02 2.67
CA SER A 400 21.93 3.05 2.53
C SER A 400 23.14 3.36 3.41
N GLY A 401 23.06 4.37 4.27
CA GLY A 401 24.20 4.89 5.03
C GLY A 401 25.35 5.42 4.17
N GLY A 402 25.12 5.69 2.87
CA GLY A 402 26.17 6.04 1.92
C GLY A 402 27.00 4.84 1.47
N SER A 403 26.39 3.66 1.30
CA SER A 403 27.06 2.43 0.85
C SER A 403 27.70 2.56 -0.55
N ARG A 404 28.75 1.78 -0.82
CA ARG A 404 29.52 1.77 -2.07
C ARG A 404 29.78 0.37 -2.56
N ILE A 405 29.77 0.19 -3.87
CA ILE A 405 29.97 -1.11 -4.53
C ILE A 405 31.21 -1.06 -5.41
N ALA A 406 32.03 -2.11 -5.38
CA ALA A 406 33.07 -2.39 -6.36
C ALA A 406 32.85 -3.76 -7.01
N VAL A 407 33.33 -3.95 -8.23
CA VAL A 407 33.23 -5.21 -8.99
C VAL A 407 34.58 -5.56 -9.58
N VAL A 408 35.09 -6.72 -9.19
CA VAL A 408 36.37 -7.30 -9.62
C VAL A 408 36.11 -8.67 -10.21
N GLY A 409 36.64 -8.94 -11.40
CA GLY A 409 36.65 -10.28 -11.97
C GLY A 409 38.05 -10.88 -11.91
N TYR A 410 38.13 -12.19 -11.72
CA TYR A 410 39.38 -12.93 -11.84
C TYR A 410 39.25 -14.01 -12.93
N ASN A 411 40.36 -14.22 -13.64
CA ASN A 411 40.51 -15.15 -14.75
C ASN A 411 41.99 -15.57 -14.84
N ASP A 412 42.32 -16.70 -15.47
CA ASP A 412 43.71 -17.08 -15.67
C ASP A 412 44.30 -16.52 -16.99
N PRO A 413 45.41 -15.74 -16.97
CA PRO A 413 46.18 -15.24 -15.82
C PRO A 413 45.82 -13.79 -15.41
N GLY A 414 44.66 -13.28 -15.81
CA GLY A 414 44.28 -11.87 -15.70
C GLY A 414 43.19 -11.58 -14.66
N THR A 415 43.35 -10.50 -13.90
CA THR A 415 42.27 -9.93 -13.08
C THR A 415 41.83 -8.59 -13.64
N ASP A 416 40.53 -8.38 -13.77
CA ASP A 416 39.94 -7.16 -14.30
C ASP A 416 39.14 -6.41 -13.22
N ILE A 417 39.21 -5.08 -13.26
CA ILE A 417 38.36 -4.23 -12.42
C ILE A 417 37.26 -3.70 -13.33
N PHE A 418 36.06 -4.24 -13.16
CA PHE A 418 34.88 -3.81 -13.91
C PHE A 418 34.34 -2.49 -13.33
N LEU A 419 34.46 -2.31 -12.02
CA LEU A 419 34.03 -1.11 -11.32
C LEU A 419 34.84 -0.88 -10.04
N PRO A 420 35.60 0.22 -9.92
CA PRO A 420 36.11 0.64 -8.62
C PRO A 420 34.97 1.12 -7.72
N PHE A 421 35.18 1.19 -6.39
CA PHE A 421 34.16 1.65 -5.44
C PHE A 421 33.44 2.91 -5.93
N THR A 422 32.13 2.78 -6.07
CA THR A 422 31.25 3.87 -6.51
C THR A 422 31.37 5.07 -5.56
N ASP A 423 31.66 6.25 -6.10
CA ASP A 423 31.89 7.49 -5.35
C ASP A 423 30.95 8.63 -5.80
N GLN A 424 29.98 8.31 -6.65
CA GLN A 424 28.96 9.25 -7.09
C GLN A 424 28.15 9.73 -5.87
N PRO A 425 27.88 11.04 -5.74
CA PRO A 425 27.11 11.58 -4.62
C PRO A 425 25.67 11.05 -4.63
N ASP A 426 25.13 10.82 -5.84
CA ASP A 426 23.80 10.30 -6.06
C ASP A 426 23.76 8.77 -5.95
N ILE A 427 22.85 8.24 -5.14
CA ILE A 427 22.75 6.80 -4.83
C ILE A 427 22.28 5.99 -6.04
N GLU A 428 21.38 6.53 -6.87
CA GLU A 428 20.89 5.86 -8.08
C GLU A 428 21.98 5.79 -9.16
N GLN A 429 22.83 6.81 -9.26
CA GLN A 429 24.01 6.75 -10.11
C GLN A 429 25.00 5.66 -9.65
N ARG A 430 25.19 5.49 -8.33
CA ARG A 430 26.01 4.40 -7.78
C ARG A 430 25.39 3.03 -8.10
N LYS A 431 24.07 2.90 -7.92
CA LYS A 431 23.30 1.67 -8.19
C LYS A 431 23.37 1.30 -9.67
N THR A 432 23.07 2.24 -10.55
CA THR A 432 23.14 2.07 -12.01
C THR A 432 24.55 1.70 -12.45
N ALA A 433 25.59 2.34 -11.91
CA ALA A 433 26.98 1.99 -12.21
C ALA A 433 27.31 0.55 -11.79
N ALA A 434 26.86 0.13 -10.60
CA ALA A 434 27.05 -1.21 -10.07
C ALA A 434 26.33 -2.29 -10.91
N LEU A 435 25.05 -2.08 -11.22
CA LEU A 435 24.26 -2.98 -12.06
C LEU A 435 24.85 -3.11 -13.47
N ASN A 436 25.24 -1.99 -14.08
CA ASN A 436 25.88 -2.00 -15.40
C ASN A 436 27.19 -2.79 -15.39
N ALA A 437 28.00 -2.63 -14.33
CA ALA A 437 29.25 -3.37 -14.19
C ALA A 437 29.00 -4.88 -14.07
N ILE A 438 28.07 -5.31 -13.23
CA ILE A 438 27.67 -6.73 -13.10
C ILE A 438 27.16 -7.28 -14.43
N ASN A 439 26.24 -6.57 -15.09
CA ASN A 439 25.65 -7.03 -16.35
C ASN A 439 26.68 -7.11 -17.49
N SER A 440 27.72 -6.26 -17.46
CA SER A 440 28.81 -6.26 -18.43
C SER A 440 29.79 -7.42 -18.31
N ILE A 441 29.75 -8.19 -17.21
CA ILE A 441 30.66 -9.31 -17.00
C ILE A 441 30.45 -10.35 -18.10
N SER A 442 31.54 -10.81 -18.69
CA SER A 442 31.54 -11.89 -19.67
C SER A 442 32.58 -12.93 -19.27
N VAL A 443 32.26 -14.20 -19.43
CA VAL A 443 33.23 -15.27 -19.22
C VAL A 443 34.17 -15.40 -20.41
N SER A 444 35.45 -15.64 -20.14
CA SER A 444 36.47 -15.85 -21.16
C SER A 444 37.67 -16.60 -20.57
N GLY A 445 38.59 -17.11 -21.40
CA GLY A 445 39.78 -17.80 -20.87
C GLY A 445 39.45 -19.07 -20.07
N GLY A 446 40.47 -19.72 -19.52
CA GLY A 446 40.35 -20.98 -18.75
C GLY A 446 41.00 -22.15 -19.47
N GLY A 447 42.24 -22.47 -19.07
CA GLY A 447 42.99 -23.63 -19.59
C GLY A 447 43.29 -24.69 -18.52
N ASP A 448 43.29 -24.32 -17.24
CA ASP A 448 43.64 -25.19 -16.13
C ASP A 448 42.72 -24.97 -14.92
N PHE A 449 42.09 -26.04 -14.46
CA PHE A 449 41.56 -26.14 -13.11
C PHE A 449 42.75 -26.57 -12.22
N PRO A 450 43.20 -25.79 -11.21
CA PRO A 450 42.51 -24.72 -10.44
C PRO A 450 42.78 -23.25 -10.85
N GLU A 451 42.11 -22.27 -10.22
CA GLU A 451 42.00 -20.85 -10.65
C GLU A 451 42.71 -19.81 -9.75
N VAL A 452 42.95 -18.58 -10.23
CA VAL A 452 43.69 -17.50 -9.50
C VAL A 452 42.85 -16.72 -8.46
N VAL A 453 42.14 -17.44 -7.59
CA VAL A 453 41.18 -16.87 -6.61
C VAL A 453 41.84 -15.85 -5.66
N ASN A 454 43.01 -16.16 -5.09
CA ASN A 454 43.63 -15.28 -4.10
C ASN A 454 44.16 -13.98 -4.74
N THR A 455 44.57 -14.03 -6.00
CA THR A 455 44.97 -12.86 -6.80
C THR A 455 43.79 -11.90 -7.00
N GLY A 456 42.59 -12.43 -7.30
CA GLY A 456 41.35 -11.65 -7.35
C GLY A 456 41.01 -10.97 -6.02
N LEU A 457 41.12 -11.70 -4.90
CA LEU A 457 40.91 -11.16 -3.56
C LEU A 457 41.94 -10.07 -3.20
N ILE A 458 43.22 -10.27 -3.52
CA ILE A 458 44.25 -9.25 -3.29
C ILE A 458 43.94 -7.99 -4.08
N ARG A 459 43.42 -8.11 -5.30
CA ARG A 459 43.04 -6.95 -6.13
C ARG A 459 41.93 -6.11 -5.49
N ALA A 460 40.94 -6.76 -4.87
CA ALA A 460 39.90 -6.06 -4.11
C ALA A 460 40.44 -5.44 -2.82
N LEU A 461 41.36 -6.12 -2.13
CA LEU A 461 41.88 -5.72 -0.82
C LEU A 461 43.03 -4.70 -0.87
N SER A 462 43.81 -4.66 -1.94
CA SER A 462 45.00 -3.79 -2.10
C SER A 462 44.66 -2.31 -2.34
N GLY A 463 43.38 -2.01 -2.58
CA GLY A 463 42.90 -0.69 -2.97
C GLY A 463 42.92 -0.44 -4.48
N ASP A 464 43.26 -1.44 -5.29
CA ASP A 464 43.21 -1.32 -6.76
C ASP A 464 41.77 -1.12 -7.26
N ALA A 465 40.78 -1.78 -6.62
CA ALA A 465 39.35 -1.55 -6.83
C ALA A 465 38.82 -0.28 -6.11
N GLY A 466 39.70 0.64 -5.71
CA GLY A 466 39.38 1.81 -4.90
C GLY A 466 39.66 1.59 -3.41
N LYS A 467 39.85 2.69 -2.67
CA LYS A 467 40.17 2.63 -1.23
C LYS A 467 38.93 2.34 -0.40
N TRP A 468 39.02 1.33 0.47
CA TRP A 468 38.08 1.08 1.57
C TRP A 468 38.02 2.27 2.52
N ARG A 469 36.84 2.79 2.80
CA ARG A 469 36.62 3.98 3.64
C ARG A 469 36.93 3.68 5.11
N PRO A 470 37.79 4.47 5.78
CA PRO A 470 37.95 4.44 7.24
C PRO A 470 36.63 4.63 8.01
N GLU A 471 35.69 5.35 7.42
CA GLU A 471 34.38 5.71 7.96
C GLU A 471 33.25 4.73 7.65
N ALA A 472 33.49 3.68 6.85
CA ALA A 472 32.46 2.65 6.61
C ALA A 472 32.18 1.89 7.90
N ASP A 473 30.90 1.72 8.24
CA ASP A 473 30.46 0.93 9.40
C ASP A 473 30.81 -0.56 9.23
N VAL A 474 30.77 -1.06 7.98
CA VAL A 474 31.16 -2.44 7.64
C VAL A 474 31.86 -2.53 6.27
N ARG A 475 32.78 -3.49 6.12
CA ARG A 475 33.52 -3.77 4.87
C ARG A 475 33.42 -5.24 4.50
N ARG A 476 32.98 -5.55 3.28
CA ARG A 476 32.67 -6.92 2.88
C ARG A 476 33.16 -7.25 1.47
N ILE A 477 33.58 -8.49 1.28
CA ILE A 477 33.77 -9.10 -0.04
C ILE A 477 32.74 -10.20 -0.22
N ILE A 478 32.14 -10.26 -1.40
CA ILE A 478 31.30 -11.38 -1.84
C ILE A 478 32.03 -12.08 -2.98
N LEU A 479 32.60 -13.25 -2.70
CA LEU A 479 33.37 -14.07 -3.63
C LEU A 479 32.46 -15.11 -4.29
N PHE A 480 32.36 -15.09 -5.62
CA PHE A 480 31.71 -16.13 -6.42
C PHE A 480 32.76 -16.94 -7.17
N GLY A 481 32.68 -18.28 -7.11
CA GLY A 481 33.53 -19.15 -7.92
C GLY A 481 33.19 -20.63 -7.81
N ASP A 482 33.63 -21.42 -8.79
CA ASP A 482 33.40 -22.86 -8.92
C ASP A 482 34.67 -23.71 -8.71
N ALA A 483 35.85 -23.09 -8.72
CA ALA A 483 37.14 -23.76 -8.66
C ALA A 483 38.00 -23.36 -7.43
N PRO A 484 38.88 -24.26 -6.94
CA PRO A 484 39.77 -23.94 -5.83
C PRO A 484 40.91 -23.02 -6.30
N PRO A 485 41.57 -22.31 -5.36
CA PRO A 485 42.75 -21.50 -5.66
C PRO A 485 43.92 -22.36 -6.18
N LYS A 486 44.61 -21.89 -7.23
CA LYS A 486 45.94 -22.39 -7.63
C LYS A 486 47.10 -21.61 -7.01
N ASP A 487 46.80 -20.45 -6.42
CA ASP A 487 47.74 -19.47 -5.86
C ASP A 487 47.72 -19.46 -4.32
N ASP A 488 47.69 -20.64 -3.70
CA ASP A 488 47.59 -20.84 -2.25
C ASP A 488 48.68 -20.13 -1.45
N GLU A 489 49.86 -19.91 -2.03
CA GLU A 489 50.93 -19.16 -1.40
C GLU A 489 50.53 -17.71 -1.04
N LEU A 490 49.49 -17.16 -1.70
CA LEU A 490 48.98 -15.81 -1.48
C LEU A 490 47.92 -15.74 -0.37
N ARG A 491 47.42 -16.87 0.14
CA ARG A 491 46.35 -16.88 1.17
C ARG A 491 46.74 -16.12 2.45
N ALA A 492 47.99 -16.24 2.88
CA ALA A 492 48.49 -15.51 4.06
C ALA A 492 48.43 -13.98 3.85
N GLN A 493 48.63 -13.52 2.61
CA GLN A 493 48.55 -12.12 2.25
C GLN A 493 47.10 -11.63 2.19
N VAL A 494 46.17 -12.44 1.66
CA VAL A 494 44.73 -12.15 1.70
C VAL A 494 44.27 -11.92 3.13
N LEU A 495 44.60 -12.82 4.06
CA LEU A 495 44.22 -12.68 5.47
C LEU A 495 44.85 -11.45 6.15
N ALA A 496 46.10 -11.14 5.81
CA ALA A 496 46.77 -9.96 6.32
C ALA A 496 46.08 -8.67 5.85
N LEU A 497 45.75 -8.57 4.56
CA LEU A 497 45.03 -7.41 4.00
C LEU A 497 43.58 -7.34 4.47
N ALA A 498 42.87 -8.46 4.59
CA ALA A 498 41.52 -8.48 5.14
C ALA A 498 41.48 -8.01 6.60
N SER A 499 42.49 -8.35 7.41
CA SER A 499 42.61 -7.82 8.78
C SER A 499 42.96 -6.32 8.84
N ASN A 500 43.59 -5.81 7.78
CA ASN A 500 44.03 -4.41 7.68
C ASN A 500 44.36 -4.03 6.22
N VAL A 501 43.42 -3.43 5.52
CA VAL A 501 43.54 -3.01 4.10
C VAL A 501 44.62 -1.93 3.86
N GLU A 502 45.19 -1.33 4.90
CA GLU A 502 46.34 -0.41 4.81
C GLU A 502 47.70 -1.10 5.05
N ALA A 503 47.76 -2.43 5.13
CA ALA A 503 49.01 -3.15 5.37
C ALA A 503 49.98 -3.06 4.16
N PRO A 504 51.29 -2.80 4.37
CA PRO A 504 52.26 -2.77 3.28
C PRO A 504 52.42 -4.14 2.62
N VAL A 505 52.28 -4.18 1.30
CA VAL A 505 52.49 -5.38 0.45
C VAL A 505 53.99 -5.72 0.45
N SER A 506 54.44 -6.68 1.26
CA SER A 506 55.84 -7.10 1.29
C SER A 506 56.11 -8.22 0.27
N GLY A 507 56.95 -7.98 -0.75
CA GLY A 507 57.51 -9.09 -1.54
C GLY A 507 57.75 -8.90 -3.04
N MET A 508 58.38 -7.79 -3.48
CA MET A 508 59.18 -7.80 -4.72
C MET A 508 60.36 -6.82 -4.58
N SER A 509 61.59 -7.30 -4.79
CA SER A 509 62.83 -6.48 -4.80
C SER A 509 63.62 -6.74 -6.09
N SER A 510 64.34 -5.83 -6.77
CA SER A 510 64.54 -4.34 -6.83
C SER A 510 65.55 -4.06 -8.00
N PRO A 511 66.02 -2.80 -8.29
CA PRO A 511 67.13 -2.23 -7.51
C PRO A 511 67.04 -0.71 -7.20
N ARG A 512 67.11 -0.41 -5.88
CA ARG A 512 67.81 0.68 -5.13
C ARG A 512 67.67 2.17 -5.56
N THR A 513 67.65 3.13 -4.61
CA THR A 513 68.67 3.38 -3.56
C THR A 513 68.14 3.91 -2.22
N MET A 514 68.64 3.30 -1.13
CA MET A 514 68.97 4.01 0.11
C MET A 514 70.18 4.93 -0.14
N SER A 515 70.15 6.13 0.44
CA SER A 515 71.38 6.87 0.79
C SER A 515 71.39 7.10 2.30
N ILE A 516 72.37 6.48 2.96
CA ILE A 516 72.80 6.71 4.36
C ILE A 516 73.93 7.77 4.35
N ALA A 517 73.77 8.85 3.58
CA ALA A 517 74.79 9.89 3.50
C ALA A 517 74.18 11.27 3.19
N SER A 518 73.38 11.75 4.14
CA SER A 518 73.41 13.16 4.54
C SER A 518 73.24 13.18 6.05
N ASP A 519 74.28 12.65 6.69
CA ASP A 519 74.53 12.69 8.12
C ASP A 519 74.48 14.12 8.67
N ILE A 520 73.81 14.24 9.82
CA ILE A 520 74.26 14.99 11.00
C ILE A 520 74.71 16.43 10.75
N GLU A 521 73.83 17.38 11.10
CA GLU A 521 74.26 18.58 11.82
C GLU A 521 73.54 18.64 13.18
N THR A 522 74.22 18.15 14.21
CA THR A 522 74.10 18.78 15.54
C THR A 522 74.86 20.10 15.48
N SER A 523 74.15 21.24 15.43
CA SER A 523 74.73 22.50 15.91
C SER A 523 73.67 23.46 16.47
N ASN A 524 73.83 23.73 17.77
CA ASN A 524 73.52 24.96 18.50
C ASN A 524 72.06 25.35 18.80
N ILE A 525 71.66 24.99 20.01
CA ILE A 525 70.81 25.83 20.86
C ILE A 525 71.38 27.25 20.91
N THR A 526 70.60 28.27 20.51
CA THR A 526 70.66 29.60 21.15
C THR A 526 69.29 30.31 21.09
N ASN A 527 68.67 30.38 22.27
CA ASN A 527 67.79 31.41 22.84
C ASN A 527 66.60 31.99 22.04
N ASN A 528 65.40 31.69 22.59
CA ASN A 528 64.18 32.51 22.61
C ASN A 528 63.29 32.60 21.36
N LEU A 529 62.73 31.47 20.93
CA LEU A 529 61.37 31.46 20.38
C LEU A 529 60.65 30.17 20.81
N ALA A 530 59.70 30.32 21.74
CA ALA A 530 58.71 29.28 21.99
C ALA A 530 57.78 29.21 20.77
N VAL A 531 57.89 28.14 19.97
CA VAL A 531 56.89 27.78 18.98
C VAL A 531 56.18 26.53 19.47
N THR A 532 54.93 26.73 19.83
CA THR A 532 53.94 25.71 20.16
C THR A 532 53.62 24.84 18.93
N ARG A 533 53.56 23.52 19.15
CA ARG A 533 52.81 22.46 18.44
C ARG A 533 53.69 21.32 17.94
N PHE A 534 53.46 20.11 18.47
CA PHE A 534 52.83 19.03 17.72
C PHE A 534 51.98 18.21 18.70
N ALA A 535 50.69 18.11 18.39
CA ALA A 535 49.77 17.23 19.09
C ALA A 535 50.21 15.78 18.86
N LEU A 536 50.44 15.05 19.95
CA LEU A 536 50.27 13.62 19.93
C LEU A 536 48.76 13.37 19.95
N GLU A 537 48.16 13.13 18.78
CA GLU A 537 46.95 12.32 18.70
C GLU A 537 47.38 10.94 18.22
N THR A 538 47.69 10.06 19.16
CA THR A 538 47.58 8.62 18.90
C THR A 538 46.10 8.26 18.99
N ASN A 539 45.33 8.66 17.98
CA ASN A 539 44.07 7.97 17.72
C ASN A 539 44.46 6.61 17.16
N ALA A 540 44.44 5.58 18.00
CA ALA A 540 44.37 4.22 17.50
C ALA A 540 43.07 4.13 16.70
N GLN A 541 43.15 4.27 15.37
CA GLN A 541 42.02 3.95 14.51
C GLN A 541 41.60 2.52 14.83
N THR A 542 40.36 2.35 15.28
CA THR A 542 39.69 1.06 15.33
C THR A 542 39.77 0.46 13.93
N LYS A 543 40.55 -0.60 13.78
CA LYS A 543 40.70 -1.29 12.50
C LYS A 543 39.41 -2.05 12.23
N ILE A 544 38.72 -1.69 11.14
CA ILE A 544 37.55 -2.44 10.66
C ILE A 544 38.06 -3.48 9.66
N PRO A 545 38.07 -4.77 10.02
CA PRO A 545 38.48 -5.84 9.10
C PRO A 545 37.45 -5.99 7.96
N VAL A 546 37.87 -6.66 6.89
CA VAL A 546 37.00 -7.04 5.76
C VAL A 546 36.51 -8.46 5.97
N GLU A 547 35.19 -8.63 6.03
CA GLU A 547 34.54 -9.94 6.08
C GLU A 547 34.44 -10.52 4.66
N ILE A 548 34.83 -11.77 4.45
CA ILE A 548 34.73 -12.42 3.14
C ILE A 548 33.62 -13.47 3.17
N PHE A 549 32.55 -13.20 2.43
CA PHE A 549 31.49 -14.14 2.14
C PHE A 549 31.83 -14.90 0.87
N THR A 550 31.70 -16.22 0.91
CA THR A 550 32.08 -17.07 -0.23
C THR A 550 30.87 -17.84 -0.72
N ILE A 551 30.60 -17.79 -2.02
CA ILE A 551 29.49 -18.45 -2.68
C ILE A 551 30.09 -19.45 -3.65
N LEU A 552 30.01 -20.73 -3.27
CA LEU A 552 30.41 -21.84 -4.12
C LEU A 552 29.36 -22.03 -5.23
N ILE A 553 29.82 -21.96 -6.47
CA ILE A 553 29.06 -22.39 -7.64
C ILE A 553 29.39 -23.86 -7.91
N GLY A 554 28.35 -24.68 -8.13
CA GLY A 554 28.50 -26.13 -8.27
C GLY A 554 28.74 -26.88 -6.95
N ASN A 555 29.40 -28.05 -7.03
CA ASN A 555 29.49 -29.02 -5.94
C ASN A 555 30.92 -29.52 -5.64
N ASN A 556 31.94 -28.78 -6.05
CA ASN A 556 33.33 -29.16 -5.84
C ASN A 556 33.67 -29.12 -4.33
N THR A 557 34.05 -30.27 -3.77
CA THR A 557 34.32 -30.39 -2.33
C THR A 557 35.62 -29.75 -1.88
N GLU A 558 36.60 -29.60 -2.78
CA GLU A 558 37.87 -28.92 -2.50
C GLU A 558 37.67 -27.41 -2.45
N THR A 559 36.96 -26.85 -3.44
CA THR A 559 36.52 -25.44 -3.43
C THR A 559 35.67 -25.15 -2.19
N ALA A 560 34.71 -26.02 -1.85
CA ALA A 560 33.87 -25.87 -0.67
C ALA A 560 34.68 -25.74 0.63
N ALA A 561 35.67 -26.61 0.82
CA ALA A 561 36.50 -26.63 2.03
C ALA A 561 37.39 -25.39 2.13
N ASP A 562 37.94 -24.92 1.00
CA ASP A 562 38.76 -23.71 0.98
C ASP A 562 37.91 -22.45 1.26
N PHE A 563 36.74 -22.34 0.63
CA PHE A 563 35.80 -21.23 0.81
C PHE A 563 35.32 -21.14 2.25
N GLU A 564 34.97 -22.28 2.87
CA GLU A 564 34.60 -22.35 4.29
C GLU A 564 35.73 -21.88 5.22
N SER A 565 36.97 -22.31 4.93
CA SER A 565 38.16 -21.90 5.69
C SER A 565 38.40 -20.39 5.57
N LEU A 566 38.30 -19.82 4.36
CA LEU A 566 38.48 -18.39 4.11
C LEU A 566 37.43 -17.53 4.80
N ALA A 567 36.16 -17.89 4.63
CA ALA A 567 35.04 -17.16 5.22
C ALA A 567 35.16 -17.13 6.75
N THR A 568 35.41 -18.30 7.36
CA THR A 568 35.60 -18.42 8.81
C THR A 568 36.76 -17.56 9.32
N ALA A 569 37.89 -17.56 8.61
CA ALA A 569 39.09 -16.83 9.02
C ALA A 569 38.93 -15.30 8.96
N THR A 570 37.96 -14.80 8.20
CA THR A 570 37.69 -13.36 8.02
C THR A 570 36.42 -12.88 8.70
N GLY A 571 35.68 -13.78 9.37
CA GLY A 571 34.41 -13.45 10.03
C GLY A 571 33.19 -13.45 9.10
N GLY A 572 33.35 -13.88 7.85
CA GLY A 572 32.24 -14.06 6.90
C GLY A 572 31.60 -15.45 6.96
N LYS A 573 30.75 -15.75 5.98
CA LYS A 573 30.01 -17.03 5.89
C LYS A 573 30.17 -17.67 4.51
N ALA A 574 30.32 -19.00 4.50
CA ALA A 574 30.34 -19.79 3.26
C ALA A 574 28.94 -20.29 2.90
N LEU A 575 28.60 -20.17 1.62
CA LEU A 575 27.31 -20.45 1.02
C LEU A 575 27.48 -21.30 -0.25
N ASN A 576 26.43 -22.01 -0.65
CA ASN A 576 26.42 -22.87 -1.84
C ASN A 576 25.24 -22.49 -2.75
N ALA A 577 25.50 -22.35 -4.06
CA ALA A 577 24.53 -22.02 -5.11
C ALA A 577 23.34 -22.98 -5.22
N ALA A 578 23.45 -24.22 -4.73
CA ALA A 578 22.42 -25.25 -4.83
C ALA A 578 21.10 -24.91 -4.09
N ASP A 579 21.10 -23.93 -3.18
CA ASP A 579 19.92 -23.40 -2.49
C ASP A 579 19.74 -21.91 -2.83
N SER A 580 19.63 -21.58 -4.12
CA SER A 580 19.71 -20.20 -4.64
C SER A 580 18.70 -19.21 -4.05
N SER A 581 17.56 -19.66 -3.52
CA SER A 581 16.60 -18.82 -2.80
C SER A 581 17.04 -18.41 -1.39
N LYS A 582 17.96 -19.17 -0.75
CA LYS A 582 18.42 -18.90 0.62
C LYS A 582 19.68 -18.04 0.69
N ILE A 583 20.41 -17.92 -0.42
CA ILE A 583 21.69 -17.19 -0.49
C ILE A 583 21.46 -15.71 -0.24
N VAL A 584 20.44 -15.16 -0.88
CA VAL A 584 20.07 -13.75 -0.73
C VAL A 584 19.57 -13.50 0.69
N ASP A 585 18.65 -14.32 1.20
CA ASP A 585 18.14 -14.19 2.59
C ASP A 585 19.26 -14.23 3.64
N VAL A 586 20.21 -15.16 3.51
CA VAL A 586 21.33 -15.31 4.45
C VAL A 586 22.34 -14.17 4.31
N ILE A 587 22.58 -13.68 3.09
CA ILE A 587 23.43 -12.52 2.87
C ILE A 587 22.76 -11.27 3.43
N ILE A 588 21.46 -11.05 3.19
CA ILE A 588 20.68 -9.95 3.77
C ILE A 588 20.76 -9.98 5.31
N GLU A 589 20.50 -11.13 5.92
CA GLU A 589 20.57 -11.31 7.38
C GLU A 589 21.96 -10.93 7.92
N ALA A 590 23.03 -11.34 7.23
CA ALA A 590 24.39 -10.96 7.60
C ALA A 590 24.68 -9.47 7.33
N LEU A 591 24.17 -8.92 6.22
CA LEU A 591 24.39 -7.53 5.82
C LEU A 591 23.78 -6.52 6.79
N GLY A 592 22.68 -6.88 7.47
CA GLY A 592 22.02 -6.08 8.51
C GLY A 592 22.71 -6.06 9.88
N THR A 593 23.79 -6.84 10.08
CA THR A 593 24.52 -6.91 11.37
C THR A 593 25.79 -6.03 11.36
N SER A 594 26.06 -5.34 12.48
CA SER A 594 27.28 -4.55 12.66
C SER A 594 28.49 -5.42 13.08
N ALA A 595 29.70 -5.03 12.66
CA ALA A 595 30.94 -5.78 12.90
C ALA A 595 31.36 -5.91 14.39
N ASP A 596 30.75 -5.14 15.30
CA ASP A 596 31.05 -5.18 16.75
C ASP A 596 30.11 -6.12 17.55
N GLY A 597 29.32 -6.96 16.87
CA GLY A 597 28.47 -7.95 17.54
C GLY A 597 27.40 -7.34 18.47
N GLY A 598 26.96 -6.11 18.18
CA GLY A 598 25.88 -5.44 18.91
C GLY A 598 24.56 -6.24 18.86
N ILE A 599 24.31 -6.98 19.95
CA ILE A 599 23.12 -7.71 20.39
C ILE A 599 22.01 -7.91 19.32
N PRO A 600 21.79 -9.14 18.85
CA PRO A 600 20.49 -9.55 18.32
C PRO A 600 19.53 -9.71 19.51
N SER A 601 18.53 -8.84 19.65
CA SER A 601 17.44 -9.11 20.60
C SER A 601 16.44 -10.06 19.93
N ALA A 602 16.71 -11.34 20.15
CA ALA A 602 15.79 -12.47 20.18
C ALA A 602 14.29 -12.11 20.06
N GLU A 603 13.80 -12.04 18.83
CA GLU A 603 12.73 -12.88 18.27
C GLU A 603 12.68 -12.62 16.76
N ASN A 604 13.77 -12.94 16.06
CA ASN A 604 13.71 -13.14 14.61
C ASN A 604 13.06 -14.50 14.34
N LYS A 605 11.77 -14.60 14.64
CA LYS A 605 10.89 -15.46 13.86
C LYS A 605 10.74 -14.69 12.56
N THR A 606 11.19 -15.26 11.44
CA THR A 606 11.07 -14.69 10.09
C THR A 606 9.91 -13.70 9.99
N VAL A 607 10.24 -12.42 10.06
CA VAL A 607 9.32 -11.36 9.65
C VAL A 607 9.31 -11.50 8.14
N SER A 608 8.36 -12.29 7.64
CA SER A 608 7.76 -11.95 6.37
C SER A 608 7.39 -10.50 6.51
N ILE A 609 8.06 -9.64 5.74
CA ILE A 609 7.63 -8.27 5.54
C ILE A 609 6.21 -8.42 5.01
N ILE A 610 5.21 -8.27 5.89
CA ILE A 610 3.86 -7.94 5.46
C ILE A 610 3.94 -6.45 5.16
N THR A 611 4.58 -6.11 4.04
CA THR A 611 4.14 -4.97 3.27
C THR A 611 2.68 -5.26 2.94
N PRO A 612 1.74 -4.30 3.03
CA PRO A 612 0.51 -4.44 2.26
C PRO A 612 0.97 -4.75 0.83
N MET A 613 0.63 -5.93 0.33
CA MET A 613 1.25 -6.52 -0.85
C MET A 613 1.15 -5.53 -2.00
N GLN A 614 2.28 -4.95 -2.42
CA GLN A 614 2.39 -4.33 -3.73
C GLN A 614 2.71 -5.46 -4.71
N ASN A 615 1.85 -5.71 -5.70
CA ASN A 615 2.22 -6.67 -6.74
C ASN A 615 3.06 -5.93 -7.78
N ILE A 616 4.30 -6.38 -7.95
CA ILE A 616 5.15 -5.94 -9.05
C ILE A 616 4.88 -6.87 -10.22
N ILE A 617 4.27 -6.33 -11.28
CA ILE A 617 3.86 -7.05 -12.48
C ILE A 617 4.67 -6.50 -13.65
N ASN A 618 5.67 -7.28 -14.08
CA ASN A 618 6.48 -6.94 -15.25
C ASN A 618 6.01 -7.74 -16.46
N GLY A 619 5.87 -7.04 -17.58
CA GLY A 619 5.69 -7.62 -18.91
C GLY A 619 6.97 -8.24 -19.45
N SER A 620 6.95 -8.49 -20.75
CA SER A 620 8.04 -9.03 -21.55
C SER A 620 8.41 -8.02 -22.64
N PRO A 621 9.47 -8.24 -23.42
CA PRO A 621 9.76 -7.40 -24.60
C PRO A 621 8.77 -7.56 -25.77
N ASN A 622 7.55 -8.06 -25.54
CA ASN A 622 6.51 -8.22 -26.57
C ASN A 622 5.23 -7.56 -26.08
N ASN A 623 4.28 -7.34 -27.00
CA ASN A 623 2.95 -6.84 -26.66
C ASN A 623 2.24 -7.71 -25.60
N ASP A 624 1.99 -7.12 -24.43
CA ASP A 624 1.46 -7.76 -23.25
C ASP A 624 0.14 -7.12 -22.78
N VAL A 625 -0.63 -7.90 -22.01
CA VAL A 625 -1.80 -7.40 -21.28
C VAL A 625 -1.55 -7.63 -19.80
N LEU A 626 -1.28 -6.54 -19.08
CA LEU A 626 -0.98 -6.56 -17.66
C LEU A 626 -2.22 -6.15 -16.88
N LEU A 627 -2.60 -6.97 -15.90
CA LEU A 627 -3.78 -6.80 -15.07
C LEU A 627 -3.34 -6.71 -13.61
N GLY A 628 -3.48 -5.53 -13.03
CA GLY A 628 -3.44 -5.32 -11.59
C GLY A 628 -4.65 -5.95 -10.89
N TYR A 629 -4.58 -5.94 -9.57
CA TYR A 629 -5.46 -6.61 -8.64
C TYR A 629 -6.26 -5.59 -7.84
N LYS A 630 -6.38 -5.77 -6.51
CA LYS A 630 -7.24 -4.95 -5.65
C LYS A 630 -6.43 -4.19 -4.59
N GLU A 631 -5.13 -4.22 -4.74
CA GLU A 631 -4.10 -3.69 -3.87
C GLU A 631 -3.27 -2.70 -4.70
N ASN A 632 -2.47 -1.81 -4.10
CA ASN A 632 -1.59 -0.94 -4.88
C ASN A 632 -0.64 -1.78 -5.72
N ASP A 633 -0.63 -1.60 -7.03
CA ASP A 633 0.19 -2.39 -7.94
C ASP A 633 1.25 -1.52 -8.63
N SER A 634 2.34 -2.16 -9.05
CA SER A 634 3.34 -1.56 -9.94
C SER A 634 3.40 -2.40 -11.21
N LEU A 635 2.95 -1.84 -12.33
CA LEU A 635 2.91 -2.49 -13.64
C LEU A 635 3.95 -1.85 -14.55
N THR A 636 4.81 -2.67 -15.16
CA THR A 636 5.79 -2.21 -16.16
C THR A 636 5.70 -3.06 -17.43
N GLY A 637 5.39 -2.45 -18.59
CA GLY A 637 5.23 -3.12 -19.88
C GLY A 637 6.54 -3.60 -20.52
N LEU A 638 7.58 -2.76 -20.46
CA LEU A 638 8.92 -2.95 -21.08
C LEU A 638 8.95 -2.59 -22.57
N GLU A 639 9.19 -3.53 -23.50
CA GLU A 639 9.19 -3.24 -24.95
C GLU A 639 7.93 -3.88 -25.56
N GLY A 640 7.33 -3.25 -26.56
CA GLY A 640 6.12 -3.76 -27.20
C GLY A 640 4.94 -2.82 -26.99
N ASN A 641 3.84 -3.08 -27.70
CA ASN A 641 2.61 -2.29 -27.52
C ASN A 641 1.72 -2.97 -26.49
N ASP A 642 1.72 -2.44 -25.29
CA ASP A 642 1.15 -3.08 -24.11
C ASP A 642 -0.21 -2.49 -23.72
N THR A 643 -0.96 -3.24 -22.92
CA THR A 643 -2.20 -2.77 -22.29
C THR A 643 -2.14 -3.03 -20.80
N LEU A 644 -2.06 -1.96 -20.02
CA LEU A 644 -1.92 -1.99 -18.57
C LEU A 644 -3.25 -1.55 -17.92
N TYR A 645 -3.73 -2.35 -16.97
CA TYR A 645 -4.88 -2.04 -16.13
C TYR A 645 -4.44 -2.03 -14.66
N GLY A 646 -4.51 -0.89 -13.99
CA GLY A 646 -4.09 -0.72 -12.60
C GLY A 646 -4.98 -1.51 -11.64
N GLY A 647 -6.30 -1.48 -11.87
CA GLY A 647 -7.24 -2.21 -11.03
C GLY A 647 -7.84 -1.31 -9.96
N LYS A 648 -7.48 -1.49 -8.69
CA LYS A 648 -8.01 -0.69 -7.58
C LYS A 648 -6.90 -0.24 -6.66
N GLU A 649 -7.19 0.83 -5.92
CA GLU A 649 -6.24 1.53 -5.05
C GLU A 649 -5.22 2.30 -5.90
N ASN A 650 -4.13 2.80 -5.32
CA ASN A 650 -3.25 3.73 -6.03
C ASN A 650 -2.12 2.97 -6.73
N ASP A 651 -2.16 2.95 -8.05
CA ASP A 651 -1.27 2.15 -8.88
C ASP A 651 -0.19 2.98 -9.58
N ILE A 652 0.93 2.34 -9.92
CA ILE A 652 1.98 2.91 -10.75
C ILE A 652 2.06 2.11 -12.05
N LEU A 653 1.75 2.73 -13.18
CA LEU A 653 1.78 2.10 -14.50
C LEU A 653 2.83 2.77 -15.38
N GLU A 654 3.79 1.97 -15.87
CA GLU A 654 4.79 2.37 -16.86
C GLU A 654 4.65 1.51 -18.12
N GLY A 655 4.27 2.12 -19.25
CA GLY A 655 4.13 1.43 -20.54
C GLY A 655 5.49 0.93 -21.05
N GLY A 656 6.41 1.84 -21.33
CA GLY A 656 7.77 1.50 -21.75
C GLY A 656 8.01 1.91 -23.20
N ASP A 657 8.73 1.10 -23.98
CA ASP A 657 8.98 1.35 -25.40
C ASP A 657 7.86 0.71 -26.25
N GLY A 658 7.00 1.51 -26.89
CA GLY A 658 5.92 1.03 -27.75
C GLY A 658 4.71 1.94 -27.73
N ASP A 659 3.67 1.64 -28.50
CA ASP A 659 2.40 2.38 -28.41
C ASP A 659 1.50 1.71 -27.37
N ASP A 660 1.47 2.24 -26.15
CA ASP A 660 0.85 1.60 -25.00
C ASP A 660 -0.56 2.12 -24.66
N GLN A 661 -1.34 1.31 -23.95
CA GLN A 661 -2.66 1.67 -23.43
C GLN A 661 -2.70 1.54 -21.91
N LEU A 662 -2.83 2.67 -21.21
CA LEU A 662 -2.80 2.73 -19.76
C LEU A 662 -4.19 3.08 -19.20
N TRP A 663 -4.71 2.19 -18.36
CA TRP A 663 -5.92 2.36 -17.58
C TRP A 663 -5.53 2.36 -16.10
N GLY A 664 -5.49 3.54 -15.45
CA GLY A 664 -5.31 3.60 -13.99
C GLY A 664 -6.44 2.87 -13.25
N ASP A 665 -7.63 2.91 -13.83
CA ASP A 665 -8.85 2.39 -13.23
C ASP A 665 -9.18 3.15 -11.92
N LEU A 666 -9.25 2.49 -10.77
CA LEU A 666 -9.83 3.08 -9.56
C LEU A 666 -8.78 3.43 -8.52
N GLY A 667 -8.38 4.68 -8.47
CA GLY A 667 -7.51 5.19 -7.43
C GLY A 667 -6.96 6.54 -7.81
N GLN A 668 -5.93 6.97 -7.11
CA GLN A 668 -5.04 8.00 -7.60
C GLN A 668 -3.82 7.32 -8.20
N ASP A 669 -3.81 7.18 -9.52
CA ASP A 669 -2.78 6.44 -10.21
C ASP A 669 -1.68 7.35 -10.76
N ILE A 670 -0.46 6.84 -10.84
CA ILE A 670 0.64 7.48 -11.55
C ILE A 670 0.83 6.74 -12.86
N LEU A 671 0.56 7.44 -13.97
CA LEU A 671 0.63 6.88 -15.31
C LEU A 671 1.81 7.48 -16.07
N LYS A 672 2.61 6.61 -16.68
CA LYS A 672 3.76 6.97 -17.50
C LYS A 672 3.73 6.16 -18.79
N GLY A 673 3.59 6.83 -19.93
CA GLY A 673 3.51 6.19 -21.23
C GLY A 673 4.84 5.56 -21.64
N GLY A 674 5.93 6.32 -21.50
CA GLY A 674 7.25 5.93 -21.97
C GLY A 674 7.52 6.45 -23.38
N ALA A 675 8.14 5.64 -24.23
CA ALA A 675 8.52 6.02 -25.59
C ALA A 675 7.55 5.41 -26.60
N GLY A 676 6.74 6.26 -27.25
CA GLY A 676 5.84 5.84 -28.32
C GLY A 676 4.65 6.78 -28.42
N ASN A 677 3.55 6.33 -29.03
CA ASN A 677 2.31 7.08 -29.05
C ASN A 677 1.30 6.41 -28.11
N ASP A 678 1.29 6.88 -26.88
CA ASP A 678 0.58 6.20 -25.80
C ASP A 678 -0.85 6.69 -25.67
N THR A 679 -1.70 5.86 -25.07
CA THR A 679 -3.11 6.17 -24.83
C THR A 679 -3.42 6.07 -23.35
N PHE A 680 -3.70 7.21 -22.72
CA PHE A 680 -4.14 7.28 -21.32
C PHE A 680 -5.66 7.32 -21.26
N PHE A 681 -6.27 6.31 -20.64
CA PHE A 681 -7.71 6.22 -20.53
C PHE A 681 -8.22 6.86 -19.24
N LEU A 682 -8.97 7.95 -19.39
CA LEU A 682 -9.62 8.62 -18.29
C LEU A 682 -10.98 7.99 -18.05
N ILE A 683 -11.23 7.57 -16.81
CA ILE A 683 -12.54 7.10 -16.39
C ILE A 683 -13.34 8.23 -15.72
N GLY A 684 -14.57 8.48 -16.18
CA GLY A 684 -15.43 9.54 -15.62
C GLY A 684 -16.04 9.23 -14.27
N ASN A 685 -15.73 8.05 -13.73
CA ASN A 685 -16.40 7.46 -12.58
C ASN A 685 -15.69 7.71 -11.26
N SER A 686 -14.65 8.56 -11.21
CA SER A 686 -14.20 9.14 -9.93
C SER A 686 -15.32 9.99 -9.25
N ALA A 687 -16.38 10.36 -9.98
CA ALA A 687 -17.60 10.97 -9.45
C ALA A 687 -18.72 9.98 -9.04
N VAL A 688 -18.57 8.68 -9.30
CA VAL A 688 -19.55 7.64 -8.95
C VAL A 688 -19.35 7.10 -7.52
N LEU A 689 -18.23 7.45 -6.87
CA LEU A 689 -17.90 6.98 -5.53
C LEU A 689 -17.91 8.09 -4.49
N GLY A 690 -18.19 9.35 -4.84
CA GLY A 690 -18.22 10.43 -3.85
C GLY A 690 -16.88 10.64 -3.11
N LEU A 691 -15.75 10.16 -3.66
CA LEU A 691 -14.41 10.45 -3.18
C LEU A 691 -13.97 11.80 -3.77
N PRO A 692 -13.85 12.88 -2.97
CA PRO A 692 -13.12 14.05 -3.40
C PRO A 692 -11.62 13.73 -3.27
N GLU A 693 -10.84 13.93 -4.35
CA GLU A 693 -9.35 13.90 -4.37
C GLU A 693 -8.64 12.60 -4.82
N GLN A 694 -9.09 11.94 -5.89
CA GLN A 694 -8.30 10.91 -6.58
C GLN A 694 -8.26 11.18 -8.09
N ALA A 695 -7.29 11.99 -8.51
CA ALA A 695 -7.08 12.31 -9.92
C ALA A 695 -5.75 11.71 -10.37
N ASP A 696 -5.80 10.93 -11.46
CA ASP A 696 -4.60 10.30 -12.02
C ASP A 696 -3.58 11.35 -12.41
N VAL A 697 -2.31 11.05 -12.21
CA VAL A 697 -1.21 11.92 -12.56
C VAL A 697 -0.49 11.32 -13.75
N ILE A 698 -0.58 11.98 -14.89
CA ILE A 698 0.16 11.63 -16.10
C ILE A 698 1.45 12.44 -16.11
N THR A 699 2.59 11.74 -16.12
CA THR A 699 3.89 12.34 -15.82
C THR A 699 4.72 12.72 -17.05
N ASP A 700 4.44 12.13 -18.22
CA ASP A 700 5.29 12.23 -19.41
C ASP A 700 4.55 12.45 -20.74
N PHE A 701 3.28 12.90 -20.68
CA PHE A 701 2.45 13.11 -21.87
C PHE A 701 3.14 13.95 -22.97
N GLN A 702 3.34 13.36 -24.14
CA GLN A 702 4.17 13.90 -25.22
C GLN A 702 3.40 14.03 -26.56
N PRO A 703 3.96 14.76 -27.56
CA PRO A 703 3.34 14.86 -28.88
C PRO A 703 3.30 13.50 -29.60
N GLY A 704 2.10 12.95 -29.76
CA GLY A 704 1.89 11.61 -30.31
C GLY A 704 0.84 10.87 -29.49
N ASP A 705 0.86 11.12 -28.18
CA ASP A 705 -0.06 10.52 -27.23
C ASP A 705 -1.50 10.98 -27.40
N THR A 706 -2.40 10.13 -26.95
CA THR A 706 -3.84 10.36 -26.97
C THR A 706 -4.47 10.10 -25.61
N ILE A 707 -5.65 10.68 -25.43
CA ILE A 707 -6.47 10.55 -24.25
C ILE A 707 -7.73 9.79 -24.66
N GLY A 708 -7.89 8.58 -24.13
CA GLY A 708 -9.11 7.82 -24.26
C GLY A 708 -10.14 8.26 -23.24
N LEU A 709 -11.38 8.53 -23.65
CA LEU A 709 -12.48 8.77 -22.72
C LEU A 709 -13.30 7.49 -22.55
N ALA A 710 -13.37 6.96 -21.33
CA ALA A 710 -14.15 5.77 -21.05
C ALA A 710 -15.66 6.00 -21.25
N SER A 711 -16.41 4.90 -21.43
CA SER A 711 -17.84 4.95 -21.80
C SER A 711 -18.67 5.81 -20.82
N GLY A 712 -19.25 6.89 -21.35
CA GLY A 712 -20.09 7.82 -20.59
C GLY A 712 -19.49 9.21 -20.36
N LEU A 713 -18.18 9.40 -20.61
CA LEU A 713 -17.57 10.73 -20.66
C LEU A 713 -17.75 11.37 -22.03
N LEU A 714 -18.16 12.64 -22.04
CA LEU A 714 -18.20 13.46 -23.24
C LEU A 714 -17.21 14.61 -23.11
N LEU A 715 -16.43 14.87 -24.17
CA LEU A 715 -15.42 15.92 -24.20
C LEU A 715 -16.01 17.32 -23.89
N ASP A 716 -17.26 17.56 -24.26
CA ASP A 716 -17.95 18.84 -24.01
C ASP A 716 -18.34 19.06 -22.54
N GLN A 717 -18.19 18.05 -21.67
CA GLN A 717 -18.42 18.13 -20.24
C GLN A 717 -17.14 18.44 -19.44
N LEU A 718 -15.97 18.35 -20.10
CA LEU A 718 -14.67 18.51 -19.46
C LEU A 718 -14.26 19.99 -19.38
N VAL A 719 -13.72 20.37 -18.22
CA VAL A 719 -13.12 21.68 -18.00
C VAL A 719 -11.61 21.51 -17.87
N PHE A 720 -10.88 22.27 -18.67
CA PHE A 720 -9.42 22.33 -18.61
C PHE A 720 -9.01 23.52 -17.76
N GLU A 721 -8.35 23.23 -16.64
CA GLU A 721 -7.86 24.25 -15.71
C GLU A 721 -6.34 24.23 -15.72
N ALA A 722 -5.73 25.37 -16.07
CA ALA A 722 -4.29 25.55 -15.89
C ALA A 722 -4.03 25.63 -14.38
N ILE A 723 -3.29 24.66 -13.87
CA ILE A 723 -2.86 24.63 -12.49
C ILE A 723 -1.35 24.82 -12.44
N THR A 724 -0.89 25.46 -11.37
CA THR A 724 0.54 25.54 -11.09
C THR A 724 0.83 24.46 -10.07
N LEU A 725 1.49 23.41 -10.52
CA LEU A 725 2.04 22.42 -9.62
C LEU A 725 3.45 22.87 -9.27
N GLN A 726 3.63 23.20 -7.99
CA GLN A 726 4.95 23.37 -7.42
C GLN A 726 5.24 22.11 -6.63
N LEU A 727 5.81 21.16 -7.35
CA LEU A 727 6.49 20.01 -6.79
C LEU A 727 7.80 20.53 -6.17
N ASP A 728 8.09 20.10 -4.94
CA ASP A 728 9.10 20.64 -4.03
C ASP A 728 10.49 20.75 -4.71
N GLY A 729 10.96 22.00 -4.88
CA GLY A 729 12.27 22.30 -5.47
C GLY A 729 12.29 22.51 -6.98
N GLY A 730 11.21 22.19 -7.71
CA GLY A 730 11.04 22.55 -9.11
C GLY A 730 10.62 24.02 -9.31
N LEU A 731 11.00 24.61 -10.46
CA LEU A 731 10.30 25.81 -10.91
C LEU A 731 8.84 25.41 -11.16
N PRO A 732 7.85 26.18 -10.67
CA PRO A 732 6.45 25.88 -10.90
C PRO A 732 6.20 25.60 -12.37
N SER A 733 5.79 24.36 -12.69
CA SER A 733 5.45 23.98 -14.04
C SER A 733 3.96 24.23 -14.26
N ILE A 734 3.63 24.73 -15.45
CA ILE A 734 2.23 24.85 -15.87
C ILE A 734 1.79 23.44 -16.19
N SER A 735 0.85 22.94 -15.41
CA SER A 735 0.20 21.65 -15.60
C SER A 735 -1.26 21.87 -15.94
N THR A 736 -1.88 20.89 -16.57
CA THR A 736 -3.30 20.96 -16.91
C THR A 736 -4.09 19.95 -16.12
N ALA A 737 -5.05 20.44 -15.34
CA ALA A 737 -6.08 19.61 -14.74
C ALA A 737 -7.25 19.46 -15.71
N ILE A 738 -7.67 18.22 -15.95
CA ILE A 738 -8.96 17.91 -16.58
C ILE A 738 -9.97 17.66 -15.47
N LYS A 739 -11.12 18.34 -15.55
CA LYS A 739 -12.17 18.29 -14.53
C LYS A 739 -13.52 17.92 -15.13
N LEU A 740 -14.33 17.21 -14.35
CA LEU A 740 -15.75 17.01 -14.60
C LEU A 740 -16.54 17.67 -13.48
N GLY A 741 -17.18 18.81 -13.78
CA GLY A 741 -17.76 19.66 -12.75
C GLY A 741 -16.70 20.23 -11.81
N ASN A 742 -16.76 19.89 -10.51
CA ASN A 742 -15.78 20.34 -9.51
C ASN A 742 -14.67 19.32 -9.23
N ASN A 743 -14.74 18.11 -9.80
CA ASN A 743 -13.81 17.02 -9.50
C ASN A 743 -12.67 17.01 -10.51
N TYR A 744 -11.45 16.75 -10.04
CA TYR A 744 -10.30 16.47 -10.89
C TYR A 744 -10.41 15.03 -11.40
N LEU A 745 -10.27 14.83 -12.71
CA LEU A 745 -10.20 13.51 -13.33
C LEU A 745 -8.74 13.09 -13.54
N ALA A 746 -7.93 14.01 -14.05
CA ALA A 746 -6.53 13.78 -14.32
C ALA A 746 -5.73 15.08 -14.29
N ILE A 747 -4.46 14.94 -13.97
CA ILE A 747 -3.45 15.98 -13.95
C ILE A 747 -2.37 15.61 -14.96
N PHE A 748 -2.18 16.47 -15.95
CA PHE A 748 -1.10 16.33 -16.93
C PHE A 748 0.07 17.22 -16.52
N GLN A 749 1.11 16.60 -15.99
CA GLN A 749 2.26 17.30 -15.43
C GLN A 749 3.09 17.97 -16.54
N GLY A 750 3.33 19.29 -16.40
CA GLY A 750 4.14 20.04 -17.36
C GLY A 750 3.48 20.27 -18.73
N VAL A 751 2.18 19.97 -18.84
CA VAL A 751 1.41 20.12 -20.07
C VAL A 751 0.53 21.38 -20.01
N GLU A 752 0.66 22.26 -20.98
CA GLU A 752 -0.17 23.47 -21.09
C GLU A 752 -1.56 23.16 -21.65
N THR A 753 -2.60 23.87 -21.19
CA THR A 753 -3.99 23.62 -21.62
C THR A 753 -4.20 23.71 -23.13
N SER A 754 -3.35 24.46 -23.84
CA SER A 754 -3.40 24.62 -25.30
C SER A 754 -2.91 23.40 -26.09
N THR A 755 -2.19 22.47 -25.47
CA THR A 755 -1.75 21.23 -26.14
C THR A 755 -2.85 20.18 -26.17
N LEU A 756 -3.77 20.21 -25.19
CA LEU A 756 -4.93 19.31 -25.10
C LEU A 756 -6.07 19.75 -26.03
N THR A 757 -5.81 19.72 -27.33
CA THR A 757 -6.82 20.03 -28.35
C THR A 757 -7.77 18.85 -28.57
N PRO A 758 -8.98 19.04 -29.13
CA PRO A 758 -9.91 17.94 -29.39
C PRO A 758 -9.32 16.76 -30.19
N ASN A 759 -8.22 16.97 -30.93
CA ASN A 759 -7.59 15.94 -31.75
C ASN A 759 -6.75 14.93 -30.95
N VAL A 760 -6.37 15.25 -29.70
CA VAL A 760 -5.68 14.28 -28.83
C VAL A 760 -6.67 13.35 -28.13
N PHE A 761 -7.97 13.60 -28.21
CA PHE A 761 -8.99 12.74 -27.64
C PHE A 761 -9.47 11.70 -28.66
N ILE A 762 -9.46 10.42 -28.28
CA ILE A 762 -9.93 9.33 -29.11
C ILE A 762 -11.22 8.71 -28.53
N GLY A 763 -12.13 8.27 -29.41
CA GLY A 763 -13.42 7.67 -29.01
C GLY A 763 -14.63 8.62 -28.94
N VAL A 764 -14.57 9.76 -29.65
CA VAL A 764 -15.67 10.76 -29.74
C VAL A 764 -16.83 10.30 -30.63
#